data_AF-A0A7K0DI28-F1
#
_entry.id   AF-A0A7K0DI28-F1
#
_cell.length_a   1.000
_cell.length_b   1.000
_cell.length_c   1.000
_cell.angle_alpha   90.00
_cell.angle_beta   90.00
_cell.angle_gamma   90.00
#
_symmetry.space_group_name_H-M   'P 1'
#
loop_
_entity.id
_entity.type
_entity.pdbx_description
1 polymer ?
#
loop_
_entity_poly.entity_id
_entity_poly.type
_entity_poly.pdbx_seq_one_letter_code
_entity_poly.pdbx_strand_id
1 'polypeptide(L)'
;MSPDQASHRLQPVRCSFPVPTAWGASTVAFVRTHFELDENDEYLAARALLVRRCMTWAREEGLPADSAVIGAALDSRHHSRDGRLAYWTPESVRVLLLDWFPAMVPADRTPVGDVLPAVGTLLRYLAAVRLLDPRGAALEPLLNEIATLEPEFVATMRVAKPHGRPDRVGMSAFEQAIAEVEERFGDVVRGPGVIGGGQRLFAQPPVVLPSLRRQAELAAASPLVHKLGELVDWVGPGGRGLTGTGQLRLADAREAVARLETGDEIADIRSSAELPRLSLLLAWAKQIRLIRVVKGRLVQVAKARPLLKNPLMLWHKAFEAIWELADFICLPLWAGEPLSILHNLFDISVPDMLAGVYGMPLPVPLRRLEQPLWLEGLELFRLSDAPAEVLAAERIQLNVDLLAVLDAFVRLGAVEITHGVPDEMYLSDLGEEGPWSDAQLSPAELRELRADLSKPGPLVAFTELGLVAMRDRLLAEGREAGVVGELVDAGPAELLGVVADHYPEDAARLEIGGWLDAHGGDVEPLLQAIRECPFRLRAAAMLHMLAAALPAERTLLRRLRADPELGPLALTALMESGELGMPDLTPAEGILCTAESFLQLNEFGGAEAVRAELEGVPAAARRDLVDALRGSGHPAAQAVGEVTAAIRRPARKR
;
A
#
# COMPACT_ATOMS: atom_id res chain seq x y z
N MET A 1 -23.84 13.62 -28.82
CA MET A 1 -24.74 12.85 -27.92
C MET A 1 -25.29 13.81 -26.88
N SER A 2 -26.56 13.65 -26.46
CA SER A 2 -27.24 14.59 -25.56
C SER A 2 -26.61 14.56 -24.14
N PRO A 3 -26.51 15.68 -23.40
CA PRO A 3 -25.75 15.77 -22.14
C PRO A 3 -26.38 15.05 -20.93
N ASP A 4 -27.53 14.39 -21.10
CA ASP A 4 -28.42 14.00 -19.99
C ASP A 4 -28.45 12.48 -19.71
N GLN A 5 -27.52 11.69 -20.28
CA GLN A 5 -27.46 10.23 -20.07
C GLN A 5 -26.18 9.73 -19.35
N ALA A 6 -25.31 10.62 -18.86
CA ALA A 6 -24.06 10.25 -18.19
C ALA A 6 -24.19 9.99 -16.67
N SER A 7 -25.40 9.79 -16.14
CA SER A 7 -25.64 9.73 -14.68
C SER A 7 -25.67 8.31 -14.10
N HIS A 8 -25.42 7.26 -14.88
CA HIS A 8 -25.09 5.94 -14.33
C HIS A 8 -23.60 5.95 -14.01
N ARG A 9 -23.26 6.21 -12.74
CA ARG A 9 -21.88 6.10 -12.23
C ARG A 9 -21.39 4.68 -12.49
N LEU A 10 -20.53 4.54 -13.50
CA LEU A 10 -19.66 3.39 -13.67
C LEU A 10 -18.81 3.27 -12.39
N GLN A 11 -18.70 2.08 -11.82
CA GLN A 11 -17.69 1.82 -10.79
C GLN A 11 -16.32 1.98 -11.46
N PRO A 12 -15.47 2.93 -11.02
CA PRO A 12 -14.15 3.07 -11.60
C PRO A 12 -13.28 1.89 -11.16
N VAL A 13 -12.78 1.12 -12.13
CA VAL A 13 -11.67 0.20 -11.91
C VAL A 13 -10.42 1.06 -11.77
N ARG A 14 -9.90 1.23 -10.55
CA ARG A 14 -8.67 2.01 -10.34
C ARG A 14 -7.53 1.49 -11.23
N CYS A 15 -6.85 2.41 -11.93
CA CYS A 15 -5.59 2.12 -12.62
C CYS A 15 -4.59 1.40 -11.70
N SER A 16 -4.30 0.13 -11.98
CA SER A 16 -3.11 -0.52 -11.45
C SER A 16 -1.90 0.03 -12.21
N PHE A 17 -1.25 1.05 -11.65
CA PHE A 17 0.05 1.49 -12.16
C PHE A 17 1.04 0.35 -11.94
N PRO A 18 1.71 -0.14 -13.01
CA PRO A 18 2.58 -1.28 -12.89
C PRO A 18 3.80 -0.87 -12.06
N VAL A 19 3.79 -1.31 -10.79
CA VAL A 19 4.94 -1.27 -9.91
C VAL A 19 5.90 -2.31 -10.45
N PRO A 20 7.04 -1.93 -11.05
CA PRO A 20 8.02 -2.93 -11.45
C PRO A 20 8.40 -3.74 -10.22
N THR A 21 8.70 -5.02 -10.40
CA THR A 21 9.08 -5.97 -9.35
C THR A 21 10.40 -5.64 -8.62
N ALA A 22 10.81 -4.37 -8.59
CA ALA A 22 11.88 -3.84 -7.76
C ALA A 22 11.59 -3.93 -6.26
N TRP A 23 10.33 -4.12 -5.88
CA TRP A 23 9.98 -4.82 -4.65
C TRP A 23 10.27 -6.28 -4.93
N GLY A 24 11.54 -6.66 -4.80
CA GLY A 24 11.97 -8.01 -5.04
C GLY A 24 11.06 -8.96 -4.27
N ALA A 25 10.13 -9.58 -4.98
CA ALA A 25 9.65 -10.89 -4.63
C ALA A 25 10.85 -11.81 -4.85
N SER A 26 11.86 -11.68 -3.99
CA SER A 26 12.61 -12.84 -3.57
C SER A 26 11.53 -13.78 -3.08
N THR A 27 11.24 -14.79 -3.90
CA THR A 27 10.29 -15.88 -3.67
C THR A 27 10.77 -16.73 -2.50
N VAL A 28 10.94 -16.10 -1.35
CA VAL A 28 11.23 -16.74 -0.09
C VAL A 28 9.91 -16.66 0.65
N ALA A 29 9.20 -17.78 0.66
CA ALA A 29 7.97 -17.92 1.39
C ALA A 29 8.24 -17.59 2.86
N PHE A 30 7.64 -16.54 3.41
CA PHE A 30 7.73 -16.21 4.84
C PHE A 30 6.35 -16.29 5.49
N VAL A 31 6.27 -16.42 6.83
CA VAL A 31 5.00 -16.27 7.56
C VAL A 31 4.68 -14.78 7.57
N ARG A 32 3.99 -14.35 6.51
CA ARG A 32 3.51 -13.00 6.29
C ARG A 32 2.27 -12.75 7.14
N THR A 33 2.09 -11.51 7.60
CA THR A 33 0.82 -11.06 8.20
C THR A 33 0.02 -10.16 7.27
N HIS A 34 0.40 -10.11 6.00
CA HIS A 34 -0.24 -9.35 4.92
C HIS A 34 -0.29 -10.17 3.62
N PHE A 35 -1.48 -10.32 3.04
CA PHE A 35 -1.76 -11.12 1.84
C PHE A 35 -2.77 -10.45 0.95
N GLU A 36 -2.47 -10.16 -0.32
CA GLU A 36 -3.39 -9.62 -1.31
C GLU A 36 -4.63 -10.52 -1.49
N LEU A 37 -5.70 -9.99 -2.09
CA LEU A 37 -6.98 -10.74 -2.22
C LEU A 37 -6.87 -11.94 -3.18
N ASP A 38 -5.92 -11.91 -4.11
CA ASP A 38 -5.61 -12.99 -5.04
C ASP A 38 -4.66 -14.06 -4.45
N GLU A 39 -3.91 -13.75 -3.39
CA GLU A 39 -3.05 -14.67 -2.62
C GLU A 39 -3.87 -15.57 -1.65
N ASN A 40 -4.99 -16.13 -2.12
CA ASN A 40 -5.94 -16.85 -1.25
C ASN A 40 -5.36 -18.15 -0.67
N ASP A 41 -4.55 -18.90 -1.42
CA ASP A 41 -3.98 -20.17 -0.94
C ASP A 41 -2.94 -19.92 0.17
N GLU A 42 -2.06 -18.93 -0.02
CA GLU A 42 -1.07 -18.47 0.96
C GLU A 42 -1.77 -17.93 2.22
N TYR A 43 -2.80 -17.10 2.04
CA TYR A 43 -3.61 -16.60 3.14
C TYR A 43 -4.25 -17.74 3.96
N LEU A 44 -4.90 -18.70 3.29
CA LEU A 44 -5.57 -19.81 3.96
C LEU A 44 -4.59 -20.69 4.73
N ALA A 45 -3.38 -20.89 4.21
CA ALA A 45 -2.32 -21.60 4.91
C ALA A 45 -1.85 -20.84 6.16
N ALA A 46 -1.59 -19.54 6.06
CA ALA A 46 -1.19 -18.70 7.19
C ALA A 46 -2.28 -18.63 8.27
N ARG A 47 -3.54 -18.46 7.85
CA ARG A 47 -4.72 -18.52 8.74
C ARG A 47 -4.79 -19.85 9.49
N ALA A 48 -4.62 -20.97 8.80
CA ALA A 48 -4.67 -22.30 9.42
C ALA A 48 -3.50 -22.51 10.40
N LEU A 49 -2.31 -21.98 10.10
CA LEU A 49 -1.17 -21.97 11.01
C LEU A 49 -1.45 -21.15 12.27
N LEU A 50 -1.89 -19.90 12.13
CA LEU A 50 -2.17 -19.00 13.25
C LEU A 50 -3.29 -19.54 14.16
N VAL A 51 -4.39 -20.04 13.58
CA VAL A 51 -5.47 -20.68 14.35
C VAL A 51 -4.93 -21.88 15.14
N ARG A 52 -4.17 -22.78 14.50
CA ARG A 52 -3.64 -23.98 15.17
C ARG A 52 -2.71 -23.63 16.34
N ARG A 53 -1.82 -22.64 16.15
CA ARG A 53 -0.88 -22.19 17.17
C ARG A 53 -1.61 -21.50 18.32
N CYS A 54 -2.53 -20.58 18.02
CA CYS A 54 -3.36 -19.91 19.02
C CYS A 54 -4.18 -20.90 19.86
N MET A 55 -4.78 -21.92 19.23
CA MET A 55 -5.54 -22.97 19.93
C MET A 55 -4.66 -23.87 20.81
N THR A 56 -3.39 -24.02 20.48
CA THR A 56 -2.44 -24.79 21.30
C THR A 56 -2.00 -23.96 22.50
N TRP A 57 -1.56 -22.74 22.26
CA TRP A 57 -1.20 -21.78 23.28
C TRP A 57 -2.36 -21.53 24.27
N ALA A 58 -3.58 -21.30 23.78
CA ALA A 58 -4.75 -21.10 24.63
C ALA A 58 -5.05 -22.30 25.54
N ARG A 59 -4.82 -23.54 25.08
CA ARG A 59 -4.97 -24.74 25.91
C ARG A 59 -3.92 -24.84 27.00
N GLU A 60 -2.69 -24.42 26.71
CA GLU A 60 -1.59 -24.39 27.66
C GLU A 60 -1.81 -23.32 28.74
N GLU A 61 -2.32 -22.15 28.35
CA GLU A 61 -2.64 -21.03 29.23
C GLU A 61 -4.02 -21.16 29.93
N GLY A 62 -4.82 -22.16 29.58
CA GLY A 62 -6.17 -22.35 30.13
C GLY A 62 -7.18 -21.26 29.73
N LEU A 63 -7.00 -20.66 28.55
CA LEU A 63 -7.85 -19.58 28.03
C LEU A 63 -8.98 -20.11 27.13
N PRO A 64 -10.15 -19.44 27.11
CA PRO A 64 -11.23 -19.80 26.20
C PRO A 64 -10.83 -19.48 24.75
N ALA A 65 -10.99 -20.45 23.86
CA ALA A 65 -10.66 -20.29 22.45
C ALA A 65 -11.60 -21.12 21.58
N ASP A 66 -12.01 -20.56 20.45
CA ASP A 66 -12.79 -21.24 19.43
C ASP A 66 -12.13 -21.03 18.06
N SER A 67 -11.87 -22.12 17.34
CA SER A 67 -11.16 -22.06 16.07
C SER A 67 -11.93 -21.35 14.95
N ALA A 68 -13.26 -21.41 14.98
CA ALA A 68 -14.10 -20.73 13.98
C ALA A 68 -14.16 -19.23 14.26
N VAL A 69 -14.27 -18.81 15.53
CA VAL A 69 -14.21 -17.40 15.92
C VAL A 69 -12.87 -16.78 15.59
N ILE A 70 -11.76 -17.44 15.96
CA ILE A 70 -10.41 -16.96 15.66
C ILE A 70 -10.19 -16.86 14.14
N GLY A 71 -10.62 -17.89 13.40
CA GLY A 71 -10.55 -17.87 11.95
C GLY A 71 -11.35 -16.73 11.33
N ALA A 72 -12.58 -16.48 11.81
CA ALA A 72 -13.42 -15.39 11.34
C ALA A 72 -12.84 -13.99 11.65
N ALA A 73 -12.15 -13.84 12.78
CA ALA A 73 -11.45 -12.60 13.11
C ALA A 73 -10.28 -12.33 12.14
N LEU A 74 -9.52 -13.36 11.75
CA LEU A 74 -8.49 -13.24 10.72
C LEU A 74 -9.11 -12.95 9.34
N ASP A 75 -10.23 -13.59 9.00
CA ASP A 75 -10.97 -13.33 7.74
C ASP A 75 -11.41 -11.87 7.65
N SER A 76 -11.90 -11.30 8.76
CA SER A 76 -12.28 -9.89 8.82
C SER A 76 -11.12 -8.95 8.51
N ARG A 77 -9.90 -9.29 8.96
CA ARG A 77 -8.71 -8.50 8.67
C ARG A 77 -8.23 -8.68 7.23
N HIS A 78 -8.23 -9.90 6.70
CA HIS A 78 -7.86 -10.17 5.31
C HIS A 78 -8.76 -9.45 4.30
N HIS A 79 -10.07 -9.40 4.56
CA HIS A 79 -11.04 -8.69 3.70
C HIS A 79 -11.21 -7.21 4.07
N SER A 80 -10.41 -6.71 5.01
CA SER A 80 -10.33 -5.27 5.27
C SER A 80 -9.46 -4.59 4.22
N ARG A 81 -9.56 -3.26 4.13
CA ARG A 81 -8.87 -2.47 3.10
C ARG A 81 -7.34 -2.61 3.11
N ASP A 82 -6.77 -2.92 4.27
CA ASP A 82 -5.32 -3.05 4.46
C ASP A 82 -4.82 -4.50 4.42
N GLY A 83 -5.70 -5.50 4.56
CA GLY A 83 -5.35 -6.92 4.54
C GLY A 83 -4.38 -7.41 5.63
N ARG A 84 -4.14 -6.62 6.69
CA ARG A 84 -3.12 -6.88 7.72
C ARG A 84 -3.72 -7.61 8.90
N LEU A 85 -3.36 -8.89 9.03
CA LEU A 85 -3.88 -9.83 10.02
C LEU A 85 -3.50 -9.45 11.46
N ALA A 86 -2.35 -8.80 11.64
CA ALA A 86 -1.81 -8.46 12.95
C ALA A 86 -1.86 -6.95 13.28
N TYR A 87 -2.37 -6.13 12.36
CA TYR A 87 -2.65 -4.72 12.60
C TYR A 87 -4.07 -4.57 13.16
N TRP A 88 -4.17 -4.15 14.42
CA TRP A 88 -5.44 -3.98 15.12
C TRP A 88 -5.55 -2.59 15.73
N THR A 89 -6.73 -1.99 15.57
CA THR A 89 -7.14 -0.73 16.19
C THR A 89 -8.50 -0.92 16.87
N PRO A 90 -8.91 -0.04 17.80
CA PRO A 90 -10.25 -0.07 18.37
C PRO A 90 -11.36 -0.02 17.30
N GLU A 91 -11.12 0.70 16.21
CA GLU A 91 -12.05 0.73 15.06
C GLU A 91 -12.16 -0.62 14.36
N SER A 92 -11.04 -1.30 14.09
CA SER A 92 -11.08 -2.65 13.50
C SER A 92 -11.77 -3.68 14.41
N VAL A 93 -11.65 -3.53 15.75
CA VAL A 93 -12.38 -4.37 16.72
C VAL A 93 -13.88 -4.09 16.65
N ARG A 94 -14.28 -2.82 16.53
CA ARG A 94 -15.68 -2.44 16.34
C ARG A 94 -16.27 -3.02 15.07
N VAL A 95 -15.58 -2.89 13.95
CA VAL A 95 -15.98 -3.44 12.65
C VAL A 95 -16.11 -4.96 12.72
N LEU A 96 -15.14 -5.64 13.34
CA LEU A 96 -15.21 -7.09 13.55
C LEU A 96 -16.48 -7.48 14.33
N LEU A 97 -16.72 -6.84 15.47
CA LEU A 97 -17.79 -7.22 16.39
C LEU A 97 -19.18 -6.80 15.89
N LEU A 98 -19.33 -5.58 15.38
CA LEU A 98 -20.64 -5.01 15.06
C LEU A 98 -21.06 -5.19 13.60
N ASP A 99 -20.12 -5.43 12.68
CA ASP A 99 -20.41 -5.58 11.26
C ASP A 99 -20.11 -7.01 10.77
N TRP A 100 -18.87 -7.49 10.94
CA TRP A 100 -18.44 -8.78 10.38
C TRP A 100 -19.14 -9.98 11.03
N PHE A 101 -19.07 -10.12 12.36
CA PHE A 101 -19.68 -11.24 13.07
C PHE A 101 -21.20 -11.35 12.83
N PRO A 102 -22.00 -10.27 12.94
CA PRO A 102 -23.43 -10.31 12.65
C PRO A 102 -23.76 -10.69 11.21
N ALA A 103 -22.91 -10.31 10.25
CA ALA A 103 -23.11 -10.64 8.85
C ALA A 103 -22.73 -12.10 8.52
N MET A 104 -21.66 -12.62 9.13
CA MET A 104 -20.97 -13.84 8.68
C MET A 104 -21.09 -15.04 9.63
N VAL A 105 -21.42 -14.85 10.91
CA VAL A 105 -21.39 -15.94 11.92
C VAL A 105 -22.80 -16.27 12.43
N PRO A 106 -23.32 -17.47 12.12
CA PRO A 106 -24.58 -17.98 12.66
C PRO A 106 -24.55 -18.13 14.18
N ALA A 107 -25.60 -17.65 14.85
CA ALA A 107 -25.75 -17.68 16.30
C ALA A 107 -25.91 -19.11 16.88
N ASP A 108 -26.13 -20.12 16.05
CA ASP A 108 -26.33 -21.53 16.44
C ASP A 108 -25.04 -22.36 16.50
N ARG A 109 -23.94 -21.88 15.89
CA ARG A 109 -22.66 -22.60 15.86
C ARG A 109 -21.68 -22.21 16.96
N THR A 110 -21.69 -20.95 17.36
CA THR A 110 -20.86 -20.45 18.48
C THR A 110 -21.77 -19.68 19.43
N PRO A 111 -21.86 -20.08 20.71
CA PRO A 111 -22.59 -19.29 21.69
C PRO A 111 -22.06 -17.86 21.71
N VAL A 112 -22.95 -16.87 21.66
CA VAL A 112 -22.58 -15.44 21.62
C VAL A 112 -21.64 -15.06 22.78
N GLY A 113 -21.80 -15.70 23.94
CA GLY A 113 -20.93 -15.52 25.11
C GLY A 113 -19.48 -16.00 24.93
N ASP A 114 -19.21 -16.87 23.96
CA ASP A 114 -17.88 -17.43 23.70
C ASP A 114 -17.09 -16.62 22.66
N VAL A 115 -17.76 -15.74 21.89
CA VAL A 115 -17.13 -14.93 20.82
C VAL A 115 -16.14 -13.94 21.40
N LEU A 116 -16.56 -13.06 22.31
CA LEU A 116 -15.70 -12.01 22.86
C LEU A 116 -14.46 -12.56 23.60
N PRO A 117 -14.59 -13.61 24.46
CA PRO A 117 -13.44 -14.24 25.07
C PRO A 117 -12.45 -14.82 24.05
N ALA A 118 -12.94 -15.50 23.00
CA ALA A 118 -12.08 -16.07 21.96
C ALA A 118 -11.36 -15.00 21.12
N VAL A 119 -12.02 -13.87 20.79
CA VAL A 119 -11.37 -12.71 20.16
C VAL A 119 -10.28 -12.14 21.06
N GLY A 120 -10.57 -11.96 22.36
CA GLY A 120 -9.58 -11.53 23.34
C GLY A 120 -8.39 -12.49 23.44
N THR A 121 -8.62 -13.81 23.33
CA THR A 121 -7.56 -14.82 23.32
C THR A 121 -6.67 -14.71 22.07
N LEU A 122 -7.25 -14.45 20.88
CA LEU A 122 -6.45 -14.18 19.68
C LEU A 122 -5.54 -12.97 19.88
N LEU A 123 -6.05 -11.85 20.38
CA LEU A 123 -5.24 -10.64 20.58
C LEU A 123 -4.13 -10.85 21.61
N ARG A 124 -4.41 -11.56 22.71
CA ARG A 124 -3.39 -11.93 23.70
C ARG A 124 -2.33 -12.85 23.11
N TYR A 125 -2.74 -13.81 22.27
CA TYR A 125 -1.82 -14.69 21.57
C TYR A 125 -0.90 -13.88 20.66
N LEU A 126 -1.44 -13.03 19.79
CA LEU A 126 -0.64 -12.18 18.89
C LEU A 126 0.34 -11.29 19.67
N ALA A 127 -0.07 -10.75 20.82
CA ALA A 127 0.82 -9.98 21.69
C ALA A 127 1.94 -10.86 22.29
N ALA A 128 1.57 -12.03 22.83
CA ALA A 128 2.50 -12.95 23.48
C ALA A 128 3.59 -13.46 22.53
N VAL A 129 3.25 -13.71 21.26
CA VAL A 129 4.21 -14.16 20.23
C VAL A 129 4.82 -13.00 19.42
N ARG A 130 4.68 -11.74 19.88
CA ARG A 130 5.24 -10.55 19.23
C ARG A 130 4.87 -10.41 17.75
N LEU A 131 3.61 -10.73 17.44
CA LEU A 131 3.02 -10.55 16.12
C LEU A 131 2.20 -9.26 16.00
N LEU A 132 1.67 -8.70 17.09
CA LEU A 132 0.92 -7.43 17.00
C LEU A 132 1.80 -6.36 16.36
N ASP A 133 1.25 -5.71 15.33
CA ASP A 133 1.97 -4.64 14.64
C ASP A 133 2.03 -3.39 15.55
N PRO A 134 3.23 -2.86 15.84
CA PRO A 134 3.42 -1.73 16.76
C PRO A 134 2.80 -0.42 16.25
N ARG A 135 2.46 -0.34 14.96
CA ARG A 135 1.78 0.83 14.37
C ARG A 135 0.28 0.83 14.69
N GLY A 136 -0.26 -0.30 15.17
CA GLY A 136 -1.63 -0.42 15.68
C GLY A 136 -1.77 0.04 17.12
N ALA A 137 -2.88 -0.37 17.76
CA ALA A 137 -3.06 -0.14 19.19
C ALA A 137 -2.42 -1.26 20.02
N ALA A 138 -1.93 -0.88 21.20
CA ALA A 138 -1.48 -1.84 22.21
C ALA A 138 -2.62 -2.78 22.67
N LEU A 139 -2.25 -3.90 23.29
CA LEU A 139 -3.19 -4.94 23.71
C LEU A 139 -4.28 -4.42 24.66
N GLU A 140 -3.93 -3.64 25.68
CA GLU A 140 -4.88 -3.18 26.70
C GLU A 140 -6.00 -2.29 26.12
N PRO A 141 -5.73 -1.27 25.29
CA PRO A 141 -6.77 -0.55 24.55
C PRO A 141 -7.71 -1.46 23.75
N LEU A 142 -7.18 -2.50 23.07
CA LEU A 142 -8.00 -3.40 22.28
C LEU A 142 -8.92 -4.26 23.16
N LEU A 143 -8.42 -4.79 24.27
CA LEU A 143 -9.22 -5.55 25.22
C LEU A 143 -10.29 -4.69 25.90
N ASN A 144 -9.97 -3.42 26.20
CA ASN A 144 -10.94 -2.45 26.73
C ASN A 144 -12.03 -2.13 25.74
N GLU A 145 -11.71 -2.03 24.44
CA GLU A 145 -12.70 -1.83 23.39
C GLU A 145 -13.67 -3.02 23.30
N ILE A 146 -13.16 -4.26 23.34
CA ILE A 146 -14.01 -5.48 23.38
C ILE A 146 -15.00 -5.42 24.55
N ALA A 147 -14.53 -5.07 25.75
CA ALA A 147 -15.36 -4.97 26.93
C ALA A 147 -16.41 -3.84 26.82
N THR A 148 -16.04 -2.72 26.18
CA THR A 148 -16.92 -1.58 25.96
C THR A 148 -18.05 -1.91 24.98
N LEU A 149 -17.75 -2.69 23.94
CA LEU A 149 -18.71 -3.06 22.89
C LEU A 149 -19.61 -4.24 23.26
N GLU A 150 -19.35 -4.96 24.35
CA GLU A 150 -20.10 -6.16 24.74
C GLU A 150 -21.63 -5.98 24.75
N PRO A 151 -22.21 -4.93 25.37
CA PRO A 151 -23.66 -4.77 25.41
C PRO A 151 -24.28 -4.57 24.02
N GLU A 152 -23.60 -3.82 23.17
CA GLU A 152 -24.05 -3.53 21.80
C GLU A 152 -23.91 -4.76 20.91
N PHE A 153 -22.78 -5.47 21.02
CA PHE A 153 -22.55 -6.73 20.31
C PHE A 153 -23.65 -7.76 20.59
N VAL A 154 -23.98 -7.99 21.86
CA VAL A 154 -25.03 -8.92 22.26
C VAL A 154 -26.40 -8.51 21.70
N ALA A 155 -26.69 -7.21 21.67
CA ALA A 155 -27.93 -6.69 21.10
C ALA A 155 -27.98 -6.91 19.57
N THR A 156 -26.89 -6.62 18.86
CA THR A 156 -26.77 -6.77 17.41
C THR A 156 -26.89 -8.24 17.00
N MET A 157 -26.18 -9.15 17.66
CA MET A 157 -26.23 -10.59 17.37
C MET A 157 -27.63 -11.20 17.59
N ARG A 158 -28.44 -10.65 18.51
CA ARG A 158 -29.80 -11.14 18.77
C ARG A 158 -30.77 -10.88 17.60
N VAL A 159 -30.57 -9.80 16.85
CA VAL A 159 -31.42 -9.41 15.72
C VAL A 159 -30.78 -9.72 14.37
N ALA A 160 -29.48 -10.04 14.37
CA ALA A 160 -28.74 -10.43 13.19
C ALA A 160 -29.40 -11.62 12.50
N LYS A 161 -29.55 -11.51 11.18
CA LYS A 161 -29.86 -12.62 10.30
C LYS A 161 -28.61 -12.84 9.48
N PRO A 162 -27.69 -13.72 9.94
CA PRO A 162 -26.46 -13.98 9.22
C PRO A 162 -26.81 -14.41 7.79
N HIS A 163 -25.99 -14.00 6.84
CA HIS A 163 -26.12 -14.46 5.47
C HIS A 163 -25.88 -15.97 5.50
N GLY A 164 -26.94 -16.74 5.22
CA GLY A 164 -26.91 -18.19 5.40
C GLY A 164 -25.78 -18.78 4.56
N ARG A 165 -25.05 -19.75 5.11
CA ARG A 165 -24.31 -20.69 4.27
C ARG A 165 -24.80 -22.12 4.50
N PRO A 166 -25.00 -22.90 3.43
CA PRO A 166 -25.49 -24.25 3.54
C PRO A 166 -24.37 -25.13 4.09
N ASP A 167 -24.77 -26.04 4.97
CA ASP A 167 -23.94 -27.17 5.34
C ASP A 167 -23.38 -27.84 4.06
N ARG A 168 -22.05 -27.89 3.94
CA ARG A 168 -21.26 -28.72 3.01
C ARG A 168 -21.35 -28.39 1.50
N VAL A 169 -20.91 -27.23 1.03
CA VAL A 169 -20.51 -27.01 -0.40
C VAL A 169 -19.37 -25.95 -0.50
N GLY A 170 -18.45 -26.11 -1.47
CA GLY A 170 -17.11 -25.48 -1.58
C GLY A 170 -17.02 -23.96 -1.78
N MET A 171 -15.77 -23.48 -1.95
CA MET A 171 -15.28 -22.07 -2.00
C MET A 171 -16.25 -21.03 -2.60
N SER A 172 -16.92 -21.37 -3.69
CA SER A 172 -17.83 -20.48 -4.43
C SER A 172 -18.96 -19.84 -3.60
N ALA A 173 -19.54 -20.55 -2.63
CA ALA A 173 -20.61 -19.97 -1.80
C ALA A 173 -20.09 -19.02 -0.68
N PHE A 174 -18.78 -18.95 -0.44
CA PHE A 174 -18.15 -18.10 0.58
C PHE A 174 -17.81 -16.79 -0.07
N GLU A 175 -17.18 -16.90 -1.25
CA GLU A 175 -16.95 -15.82 -2.20
C GLU A 175 -18.27 -15.11 -2.52
N GLN A 176 -19.38 -15.84 -2.72
CA GLN A 176 -20.71 -15.23 -2.88
C GLN A 176 -21.21 -14.49 -1.63
N ALA A 177 -21.03 -15.05 -0.43
CA ALA A 177 -21.46 -14.38 0.81
C ALA A 177 -20.61 -13.14 1.11
N ILE A 178 -19.31 -13.19 0.82
CA ILE A 178 -18.41 -12.04 0.86
C ILE A 178 -18.87 -11.01 -0.16
N ALA A 179 -19.07 -11.38 -1.42
CA ALA A 179 -19.53 -10.46 -2.46
C ALA A 179 -20.86 -9.77 -2.10
N GLU A 180 -21.83 -10.49 -1.49
CA GLU A 180 -23.09 -9.89 -1.02
C GLU A 180 -22.88 -8.91 0.15
N VAL A 181 -21.96 -9.21 1.08
CA VAL A 181 -21.55 -8.28 2.13
C VAL A 181 -20.86 -7.07 1.49
N GLU A 182 -19.93 -7.27 0.58
CA GLU A 182 -19.22 -6.19 -0.12
C GLU A 182 -20.16 -5.28 -0.91
N GLU A 183 -21.12 -5.85 -1.65
CA GLU A 183 -22.13 -5.11 -2.41
C GLU A 183 -23.05 -4.28 -1.50
N ARG A 184 -23.43 -4.83 -0.34
CA ARG A 184 -24.39 -4.18 0.57
C ARG A 184 -23.76 -3.12 1.49
N PHE A 185 -22.48 -3.27 1.81
CA PHE A 185 -21.71 -2.32 2.63
C PHE A 185 -20.88 -1.32 1.79
N GLY A 186 -20.70 -1.56 0.49
CA GLY A 186 -19.95 -0.68 -0.42
C GLY A 186 -20.59 0.71 -0.66
N ASP A 187 -21.92 0.81 -0.56
CA ASP A 187 -22.66 2.07 -0.84
C ASP A 187 -22.91 2.95 0.40
N VAL A 188 -22.57 2.49 1.60
CA VAL A 188 -22.79 3.23 2.86
C VAL A 188 -21.45 3.72 3.43
N VAL A 189 -21.16 4.98 3.09
CA VAL A 189 -20.24 5.90 3.77
C VAL A 189 -18.75 5.51 3.72
N ARG A 190 -18.00 6.29 2.94
CA ARG A 190 -16.53 6.43 2.93
C ARG A 190 -16.01 6.86 4.31
N GLY A 191 -16.03 5.97 5.28
CA GLY A 191 -15.30 6.05 6.54
C GLY A 191 -14.09 5.12 6.52
N PRO A 192 -13.04 5.42 7.30
CA PRO A 192 -11.92 4.51 7.52
C PRO A 192 -12.38 3.37 8.43
N GLY A 193 -12.96 2.31 7.85
CA GLY A 193 -13.41 1.15 8.66
C GLY A 193 -14.27 0.10 7.94
N VAL A 194 -14.81 0.37 6.75
CA VAL A 194 -15.82 -0.52 6.17
C VAL A 194 -15.23 -1.70 5.36
N ILE A 195 -15.75 -2.90 5.62
CA ILE A 195 -15.63 -4.14 4.83
C ILE A 195 -16.24 -3.92 3.44
N GLY A 196 -15.53 -4.27 2.37
CA GLY A 196 -16.12 -4.28 1.03
C GLY A 196 -16.03 -2.99 0.22
N GLY A 197 -14.88 -2.32 0.24
CA GLY A 197 -14.43 -1.73 -1.02
C GLY A 197 -13.89 -2.89 -1.83
N GLY A 198 -14.53 -3.28 -2.94
CA GLY A 198 -14.07 -4.38 -3.81
C GLY A 198 -12.67 -4.22 -4.43
N GLN A 199 -11.85 -3.30 -3.90
CA GLN A 199 -10.44 -3.11 -4.20
C GLN A 199 -9.67 -2.87 -2.90
N ARG A 200 -8.60 -3.66 -2.73
CA ARG A 200 -7.61 -3.45 -1.69
C ARG A 200 -6.87 -2.14 -1.88
N LEU A 201 -6.55 -1.47 -0.77
CA LEU A 201 -5.70 -0.30 -0.80
C LEU A 201 -4.24 -0.76 -0.74
N PHE A 202 -3.53 -0.70 -1.87
CA PHE A 202 -2.12 -1.05 -1.93
C PHE A 202 -1.32 -0.26 -0.88
N ALA A 203 -0.65 -1.01 0.00
CA ALA A 203 0.28 -0.46 0.97
C ALA A 203 1.38 0.30 0.23
N GLN A 204 1.61 1.53 0.67
CA GLN A 204 2.67 2.34 0.12
C GLN A 204 3.94 2.11 0.91
N PRO A 205 5.09 2.06 0.23
CA PRO A 205 6.33 1.86 0.91
C PRO A 205 6.67 3.03 1.85
N PRO A 206 7.46 2.74 2.89
CA PRO A 206 7.91 3.75 3.81
C PRO A 206 8.87 4.72 3.15
N VAL A 207 8.69 6.00 3.43
CA VAL A 207 9.52 7.09 2.89
C VAL A 207 10.25 7.83 4.00
N VAL A 208 11.36 8.46 3.66
CA VAL A 208 12.05 9.40 4.56
C VAL A 208 11.39 10.77 4.41
N LEU A 209 10.88 11.33 5.52
CA LEU A 209 10.27 12.65 5.51
C LEU A 209 11.24 13.75 5.95
N PRO A 210 11.19 14.95 5.34
CA PRO A 210 11.92 16.11 5.82
C PRO A 210 11.40 16.58 7.19
N SER A 211 12.29 17.12 8.03
CA SER A 211 11.90 17.76 9.30
C SER A 211 10.92 18.93 9.08
N LEU A 212 10.08 19.26 10.08
CA LEU A 212 9.14 20.39 9.99
C LEU A 212 9.81 21.73 9.64
N ARG A 213 11.04 21.94 10.10
CA ARG A 213 11.84 23.11 9.73
C ARG A 213 12.16 23.11 8.24
N ARG A 214 12.65 21.98 7.72
CA ARG A 214 12.94 21.81 6.30
C ARG A 214 11.67 21.96 5.45
N GLN A 215 10.54 21.41 5.89
CA GLN A 215 9.25 21.62 5.23
C GLN A 215 8.88 23.11 5.14
N ALA A 216 9.04 23.87 6.22
CA ALA A 216 8.77 25.30 6.23
C ALA A 216 9.72 26.08 5.29
N GLU A 217 11.00 25.71 5.24
CA GLU A 217 11.99 26.29 4.32
C GLU A 217 11.63 26.00 2.84
N LEU A 218 11.25 24.76 2.52
CA LEU A 218 10.82 24.35 1.18
C LEU A 218 9.53 25.06 0.76
N ALA A 219 8.54 25.12 1.64
CA ALA A 219 7.27 25.80 1.36
C ALA A 219 7.48 27.31 1.16
N ALA A 220 8.37 27.93 1.95
CA ALA A 220 8.76 29.31 1.76
C ALA A 220 9.50 29.54 0.44
N ALA A 221 10.23 28.56 -0.07
CA ALA A 221 10.91 28.64 -1.37
C ALA A 221 10.00 28.33 -2.57
N SER A 222 8.77 27.82 -2.35
CA SER A 222 7.86 27.44 -3.44
C SER A 222 7.53 28.62 -4.37
N PRO A 223 7.68 28.48 -5.70
CA PRO A 223 7.34 29.52 -6.66
C PRO A 223 5.85 29.92 -6.59
N LEU A 224 4.95 28.94 -6.45
CA LEU A 224 3.52 29.24 -6.37
C LEU A 224 3.17 30.04 -5.10
N VAL A 225 3.77 29.70 -3.95
CA VAL A 225 3.53 30.43 -2.70
C VAL A 225 3.89 31.91 -2.82
N HIS A 226 5.04 32.21 -3.43
CA HIS A 226 5.42 33.59 -3.76
C HIS A 226 4.40 34.26 -4.70
N LYS A 227 4.06 33.60 -5.81
CA LYS A 227 3.10 34.13 -6.80
C LYS A 227 1.72 34.39 -6.21
N LEU A 228 1.25 33.57 -5.27
CA LEU A 228 -0.02 33.78 -4.56
C LEU A 228 0.04 35.03 -3.66
N GLY A 229 1.17 35.27 -2.99
CA GLY A 229 1.41 36.51 -2.25
C GLY A 229 1.41 37.74 -3.16
N GLU A 230 2.19 37.69 -4.24
CA GLU A 230 2.28 38.78 -5.23
C GLU A 230 0.95 39.07 -5.91
N LEU A 231 0.16 38.04 -6.21
CA LEU A 231 -1.19 38.19 -6.74
C LEU A 231 -2.09 38.95 -5.77
N VAL A 232 -2.06 38.59 -4.48
CA VAL A 232 -2.86 39.29 -3.47
C VAL A 232 -2.43 40.76 -3.42
N ASP A 233 -1.13 41.04 -3.37
CA ASP A 233 -0.60 42.40 -3.35
C ASP A 233 -0.94 43.19 -4.62
N TRP A 234 -0.92 42.54 -5.78
CA TRP A 234 -1.34 43.13 -7.06
C TRP A 234 -2.83 43.47 -7.10
N VAL A 235 -3.70 42.62 -6.54
CA VAL A 235 -5.13 42.92 -6.42
C VAL A 235 -5.35 44.16 -5.54
N GLY A 236 -4.59 44.26 -4.45
CA GLY A 236 -4.59 45.41 -3.55
C GLY A 236 -5.93 45.64 -2.82
N PRO A 237 -6.00 46.66 -1.93
CA PRO A 237 -7.20 46.94 -1.15
C PRO A 237 -8.36 47.50 -2.00
N GLY A 238 -8.06 48.14 -3.13
CA GLY A 238 -9.07 48.67 -4.06
C GLY A 238 -9.71 47.61 -4.96
N GLY A 239 -9.12 46.41 -5.03
CA GLY A 239 -9.52 45.35 -5.95
C GLY A 239 -9.35 45.71 -7.43
N ARG A 240 -9.60 44.74 -8.30
CA ARG A 240 -9.51 44.86 -9.77
C ARG A 240 -10.89 44.73 -10.42
N GLY A 241 -11.15 45.49 -11.47
CA GLY A 241 -12.45 45.47 -12.15
C GLY A 241 -12.61 44.25 -13.05
N LEU A 242 -13.77 43.61 -13.02
CA LEU A 242 -14.12 42.55 -13.95
C LEU A 242 -15.04 43.08 -15.06
N THR A 243 -15.06 42.39 -16.19
CA THR A 243 -16.03 42.59 -17.27
C THR A 243 -17.39 42.01 -16.87
N GLY A 244 -18.44 42.26 -17.68
CA GLY A 244 -19.76 41.66 -17.48
C GLY A 244 -19.77 40.13 -17.55
N THR A 245 -18.77 39.53 -18.21
CA THR A 245 -18.55 38.08 -18.28
C THR A 245 -17.67 37.54 -17.14
N GLY A 246 -17.32 38.39 -16.15
CA GLY A 246 -16.53 37.99 -14.99
C GLY A 246 -15.03 37.86 -15.24
N GLN A 247 -14.55 38.31 -16.42
CA GLN A 247 -13.15 38.23 -16.83
C GLN A 247 -12.36 39.47 -16.40
N LEU A 248 -11.04 39.37 -16.26
CA LEU A 248 -10.21 40.54 -16.04
C LEU A 248 -10.27 41.46 -17.27
N ARG A 249 -10.22 42.78 -17.04
CA ARG A 249 -10.03 43.72 -18.15
C ARG A 249 -8.69 43.45 -18.81
N LEU A 250 -8.62 43.54 -20.14
CA LEU A 250 -7.38 43.23 -20.89
C LEU A 250 -6.14 44.01 -20.40
N ALA A 251 -6.32 45.26 -19.99
CA ALA A 251 -5.24 46.06 -19.40
C ALA A 251 -4.75 45.47 -18.07
N ASP A 252 -5.67 45.13 -17.15
CA ASP A 252 -5.33 44.49 -15.88
C ASP A 252 -4.74 43.08 -16.10
N ALA A 253 -5.24 42.33 -17.09
CA ALA A 253 -4.73 40.99 -17.41
C ALA A 253 -3.28 41.04 -17.93
N ARG A 254 -2.96 41.96 -18.86
CA ARG A 254 -1.58 42.17 -19.34
C ARG A 254 -0.65 42.65 -18.23
N GLU A 255 -1.12 43.56 -17.36
CA GLU A 255 -0.37 43.97 -16.16
C GLU A 255 -0.08 42.78 -15.25
N ALA A 256 -1.08 41.92 -15.01
CA ALA A 256 -0.93 40.74 -14.17
C ALA A 256 0.05 39.72 -14.74
N VAL A 257 -0.02 39.40 -16.04
CA VAL A 257 0.93 38.48 -16.68
C VAL A 257 2.37 38.98 -16.55
N ALA A 258 2.59 40.28 -16.80
CA ALA A 258 3.91 40.88 -16.70
C ALA A 258 4.44 40.91 -15.26
N ARG A 259 3.59 41.26 -14.28
CA ARG A 259 4.00 41.39 -12.88
C ARG A 259 4.18 40.06 -12.15
N LEU A 260 3.30 39.09 -12.42
CA LEU A 260 3.30 37.78 -11.75
C LEU A 260 4.11 36.73 -12.52
N GLU A 261 4.68 37.14 -13.66
CA GLU A 261 5.49 36.31 -14.56
C GLU A 261 4.81 34.96 -14.80
N THR A 262 3.53 34.98 -15.17
CA THR A 262 2.78 33.75 -15.44
C THR A 262 3.30 33.04 -16.68
N GLY A 263 3.93 33.80 -17.59
CA GLY A 263 4.53 33.30 -18.83
C GLY A 263 3.49 32.97 -19.90
N ASP A 264 2.29 33.54 -19.80
CA ASP A 264 1.30 33.50 -20.87
C ASP A 264 1.72 34.38 -22.05
N GLU A 265 1.36 33.97 -23.26
CA GLU A 265 1.50 34.81 -24.44
C GLU A 265 0.39 35.87 -24.47
N ILE A 266 0.78 37.14 -24.55
CA ILE A 266 -0.16 38.28 -24.47
C ILE A 266 -0.42 38.95 -25.83
N ALA A 267 0.27 38.50 -26.88
CA ALA A 267 0.06 38.97 -28.24
C ALA A 267 -1.31 38.50 -28.75
N ASP A 268 -2.05 39.39 -29.41
CA ASP A 268 -3.32 39.08 -30.10
C ASP A 268 -4.47 38.48 -29.28
N ILE A 269 -4.40 38.50 -27.94
CA ILE A 269 -5.48 38.01 -27.07
C ILE A 269 -6.74 38.88 -27.17
N ARG A 270 -7.92 38.24 -27.24
CA ARG A 270 -9.23 38.93 -27.27
C ARG A 270 -9.93 38.94 -25.92
N SER A 271 -9.58 38.01 -25.05
CA SER A 271 -10.10 37.85 -23.69
C SER A 271 -9.00 37.45 -22.71
N SER A 272 -9.14 37.81 -21.43
CA SER A 272 -8.24 37.26 -20.39
C SER A 272 -8.42 35.75 -20.18
N ALA A 273 -9.51 35.17 -20.68
CA ALA A 273 -9.73 33.72 -20.65
C ALA A 273 -8.75 32.94 -21.54
N GLU A 274 -8.10 33.62 -22.50
CA GLU A 274 -7.05 33.04 -23.37
C GLU A 274 -5.68 32.98 -22.68
N LEU A 275 -5.61 33.35 -21.39
CA LEU A 275 -4.39 33.32 -20.57
C LEU A 275 -4.49 32.16 -19.57
N PRO A 276 -4.18 30.92 -19.97
CA PRO A 276 -4.42 29.73 -19.16
C PRO A 276 -3.65 29.74 -17.83
N ARG A 277 -2.39 30.19 -17.81
CA ARG A 277 -1.57 30.17 -16.58
C ARG A 277 -2.02 31.23 -15.59
N LEU A 278 -2.37 32.43 -16.06
CA LEU A 278 -3.00 33.45 -15.22
C LEU A 278 -4.37 32.98 -14.70
N SER A 279 -5.18 32.35 -15.55
CA SER A 279 -6.51 31.84 -15.17
C SER A 279 -6.41 30.77 -14.09
N LEU A 280 -5.47 29.82 -14.22
CA LEU A 280 -5.17 28.81 -13.21
C LEU A 280 -4.73 29.46 -11.89
N LEU A 281 -3.80 30.43 -11.91
CA LEU A 281 -3.35 31.12 -10.68
C LEU A 281 -4.50 31.84 -9.97
N LEU A 282 -5.40 32.48 -10.72
CA LEU A 282 -6.60 33.13 -10.18
C LEU A 282 -7.60 32.11 -9.62
N ALA A 283 -7.81 31.00 -10.31
CA ALA A 283 -8.68 29.91 -9.85
C ALA A 283 -8.16 29.33 -8.53
N TRP A 284 -6.86 29.05 -8.47
CA TRP A 284 -6.17 28.58 -7.26
C TRP A 284 -6.40 29.52 -6.09
N ALA A 285 -6.08 30.80 -6.26
CA ALA A 285 -6.20 31.82 -5.21
C ALA A 285 -7.66 32.04 -4.76
N LYS A 286 -8.65 31.85 -5.65
CA LYS A 286 -10.07 31.85 -5.28
C LYS A 286 -10.43 30.61 -4.46
N GLN A 287 -9.96 29.44 -4.86
CA GLN A 287 -10.25 28.16 -4.20
C GLN A 287 -9.75 28.14 -2.75
N ILE A 288 -8.52 28.63 -2.52
CA ILE A 288 -7.96 28.79 -1.18
C ILE A 288 -8.43 30.05 -0.44
N ARG A 289 -9.36 30.83 -1.04
CA ARG A 289 -9.98 32.02 -0.49
C ARG A 289 -9.00 33.16 -0.13
N LEU A 290 -7.95 33.35 -0.91
CA LEU A 290 -7.10 34.56 -0.85
C LEU A 290 -7.79 35.76 -1.50
N ILE A 291 -8.52 35.50 -2.59
CA ILE A 291 -9.26 36.49 -3.38
C ILE A 291 -10.69 36.01 -3.63
N ARG A 292 -11.60 36.93 -3.93
CA ARG A 292 -12.99 36.61 -4.27
C ARG A 292 -13.60 37.67 -5.18
N VAL A 293 -14.73 37.34 -5.81
CA VAL A 293 -15.50 38.31 -6.59
C VAL A 293 -16.58 38.95 -5.72
N VAL A 294 -16.62 40.28 -5.68
CA VAL A 294 -17.66 41.07 -5.01
C VAL A 294 -18.08 42.21 -5.92
N LYS A 295 -19.38 42.28 -6.27
CA LYS A 295 -19.96 43.36 -7.10
C LYS A 295 -19.15 43.65 -8.39
N GLY A 296 -18.79 42.59 -9.13
CA GLY A 296 -18.04 42.72 -10.39
C GLY A 296 -16.58 43.14 -10.21
N ARG A 297 -16.01 42.98 -9.01
CA ARG A 297 -14.59 43.25 -8.72
C ARG A 297 -13.93 42.05 -8.09
N LEU A 298 -12.68 41.80 -8.45
CA LEU A 298 -11.80 40.88 -7.76
C LEU A 298 -11.20 41.60 -6.55
N VAL A 299 -11.42 41.09 -5.35
CA VAL A 299 -11.00 41.72 -4.09
C VAL A 299 -10.25 40.74 -3.19
N GLN A 300 -9.37 41.26 -2.34
CA GLN A 300 -8.69 40.48 -1.31
C GLN A 300 -9.68 39.99 -0.24
N VAL A 301 -9.42 38.82 0.33
CA VAL A 301 -10.12 38.31 1.52
C VAL A 301 -9.33 38.72 2.76
N ALA A 302 -9.84 39.69 3.52
CA ALA A 302 -9.15 40.22 4.69
C ALA A 302 -8.76 39.16 5.75
N LYS A 303 -9.58 38.11 5.90
CA LYS A 303 -9.31 36.99 6.82
C LYS A 303 -8.17 36.09 6.39
N ALA A 304 -7.66 36.21 5.16
CA ALA A 304 -6.58 35.37 4.64
C ALA A 304 -5.17 35.87 5.04
N ARG A 305 -5.05 37.03 5.68
CA ARG A 305 -3.76 37.60 6.11
C ARG A 305 -2.90 36.65 6.98
N PRO A 306 -3.44 35.89 7.94
CA PRO A 306 -2.65 34.93 8.69
C PRO A 306 -2.10 33.78 7.82
N LEU A 307 -2.88 33.34 6.82
CA LEU A 307 -2.45 32.29 5.89
C LEU A 307 -1.24 32.75 5.06
N LEU A 308 -1.26 33.98 4.56
CA LEU A 308 -0.14 34.57 3.80
C LEU A 308 1.15 34.72 4.61
N LYS A 309 1.07 34.72 5.95
CA LYS A 309 2.23 34.76 6.85
C LYS A 309 2.77 33.38 7.22
N ASN A 310 2.09 32.32 6.80
CA ASN A 310 2.46 30.94 7.08
C ASN A 310 2.64 30.17 5.75
N PRO A 311 3.85 30.21 5.16
CA PRO A 311 4.11 29.60 3.86
C PRO A 311 3.77 28.12 3.80
N LEU A 312 4.07 27.37 4.87
CA LEU A 312 3.76 25.93 4.94
C LEU A 312 2.26 25.67 4.88
N MET A 313 1.47 26.35 5.70
CA MET A 313 0.01 26.23 5.66
C MET A 313 -0.59 26.71 4.33
N LEU A 314 -0.05 27.79 3.75
CA LEU A 314 -0.47 28.27 2.44
C LEU A 314 -0.18 27.24 1.34
N TRP A 315 0.99 26.63 1.38
CA TRP A 315 1.39 25.58 0.44
C TRP A 315 0.48 24.35 0.57
N HIS A 316 0.22 23.84 1.78
CA HIS A 316 -0.70 22.71 1.98
C HIS A 316 -2.11 23.02 1.48
N LYS A 317 -2.62 24.24 1.74
CA LYS A 317 -3.91 24.65 1.18
C LYS A 317 -3.90 24.74 -0.34
N ALA A 318 -2.78 25.14 -0.93
CA ALA A 318 -2.63 25.13 -2.38
C ALA A 318 -2.63 23.69 -2.91
N PHE A 319 -1.88 22.77 -2.29
CA PHE A 319 -1.89 21.35 -2.64
C PHE A 319 -3.32 20.77 -2.59
N GLU A 320 -4.06 20.99 -1.51
CA GLU A 320 -5.45 20.50 -1.41
C GLU A 320 -6.41 21.13 -2.42
N ALA A 321 -6.12 22.35 -2.89
CA ALA A 321 -6.96 23.02 -3.88
C ALA A 321 -6.77 22.46 -5.28
N ILE A 322 -5.61 21.88 -5.63
CA ILE A 322 -5.30 21.46 -7.01
C ILE A 322 -6.28 20.40 -7.54
N TRP A 323 -6.80 19.57 -6.65
CA TRP A 323 -7.74 18.48 -6.96
C TRP A 323 -9.08 18.96 -7.52
N GLU A 324 -9.39 20.25 -7.33
CA GLU A 324 -10.64 20.89 -7.77
C GLU A 324 -10.42 21.81 -8.99
N LEU A 325 -9.24 21.76 -9.62
CA LEU A 325 -8.83 22.69 -10.68
C LEU A 325 -8.77 22.06 -12.07
N ALA A 326 -9.38 20.89 -12.29
CA ALA A 326 -9.41 20.20 -13.59
C ALA A 326 -9.83 21.13 -14.75
N ASP A 327 -10.86 21.96 -14.55
CA ASP A 327 -11.36 22.95 -15.52
C ASP A 327 -10.33 24.00 -15.96
N PHE A 328 -9.26 24.17 -15.20
CA PHE A 328 -8.19 25.14 -15.46
C PHE A 328 -6.87 24.48 -15.84
N ILE A 329 -6.80 23.14 -15.78
CA ILE A 329 -5.60 22.35 -16.04
C ILE A 329 -5.78 21.58 -17.35
N CYS A 330 -6.84 20.77 -17.46
CA CYS A 330 -7.13 19.93 -18.63
C CYS A 330 -8.00 20.72 -19.63
N LEU A 331 -7.39 21.69 -20.30
CA LEU A 331 -8.09 22.55 -21.24
C LEU A 331 -8.25 21.85 -22.61
N PRO A 332 -9.42 21.92 -23.24
CA PRO A 332 -9.60 21.42 -24.60
C PRO A 332 -8.65 22.14 -25.57
N LEU A 333 -8.10 21.41 -26.54
CA LEU A 333 -7.25 21.99 -27.59
C LEU A 333 -8.02 23.02 -28.43
N TRP A 334 -9.32 22.83 -28.62
CA TRP A 334 -10.16 23.74 -29.40
C TRP A 334 -11.43 24.16 -28.66
N ALA A 335 -11.86 25.41 -28.89
CA ALA A 335 -13.04 25.95 -28.24
C ALA A 335 -14.33 25.20 -28.66
N GLY A 336 -15.06 24.68 -27.67
CA GLY A 336 -16.33 23.97 -27.89
C GLY A 336 -16.18 22.46 -28.05
N GLU A 337 -14.98 21.92 -27.91
CA GLU A 337 -14.75 20.48 -27.80
C GLU A 337 -15.26 19.91 -26.47
N PRO A 338 -15.61 18.61 -26.44
CA PRO A 338 -15.91 17.93 -25.19
C PRO A 338 -14.70 17.91 -24.27
N LEU A 339 -14.96 17.72 -22.98
CA LEU A 339 -13.92 17.50 -21.97
C LEU A 339 -13.17 16.21 -22.29
N SER A 340 -11.85 16.22 -22.10
CA SER A 340 -10.99 15.07 -22.40
C SER A 340 -11.19 13.91 -21.44
N ILE A 341 -10.65 12.74 -21.80
CA ILE A 341 -10.61 11.55 -20.93
C ILE A 341 -10.05 11.90 -19.54
N LEU A 342 -8.87 12.53 -19.49
CA LEU A 342 -8.20 12.83 -18.22
C LEU A 342 -8.92 13.91 -17.41
N HIS A 343 -9.59 14.88 -18.06
CA HIS A 343 -10.45 15.83 -17.34
C HIS A 343 -11.58 15.11 -16.59
N ASN A 344 -12.30 14.22 -17.29
CA ASN A 344 -13.43 13.49 -16.72
C ASN A 344 -13.03 12.48 -15.63
N LEU A 345 -11.77 12.02 -15.63
CA LEU A 345 -11.23 11.08 -14.65
C LEU A 345 -10.31 11.75 -13.61
N PHE A 346 -10.25 13.08 -13.58
CA PHE A 346 -9.22 13.80 -12.83
C PHE A 346 -9.22 13.48 -11.33
N ASP A 347 -10.39 13.37 -10.71
CA ASP A 347 -10.56 13.10 -9.28
C ASP A 347 -10.29 11.63 -8.89
N ILE A 348 -10.12 10.76 -9.87
CA ILE A 348 -9.91 9.31 -9.70
C ILE A 348 -8.48 8.95 -10.14
N SER A 349 -8.15 9.16 -11.41
CA SER A 349 -6.93 8.63 -12.01
C SER A 349 -5.68 9.43 -11.66
N VAL A 350 -5.79 10.76 -11.44
CA VAL A 350 -4.61 11.58 -11.06
C VAL A 350 -4.13 11.24 -9.64
N PRO A 351 -5.00 11.11 -8.61
CA PRO A 351 -4.58 10.61 -7.30
C PRO A 351 -3.93 9.24 -7.36
N ASP A 352 -4.50 8.29 -8.11
CA ASP A 352 -3.95 6.94 -8.21
C ASP A 352 -2.60 6.91 -8.96
N MET A 353 -2.45 7.72 -10.02
CA MET A 353 -1.17 7.93 -10.71
C MET A 353 -0.10 8.45 -9.76
N LEU A 354 -0.44 9.47 -8.97
CA LEU A 354 0.47 10.06 -8.01
C LEU A 354 0.76 9.12 -6.83
N ALA A 355 -0.18 8.26 -6.42
CA ALA A 355 0.10 7.18 -5.48
C ALA A 355 1.12 6.18 -6.07
N GLY A 356 0.99 5.85 -7.35
CA GLY A 356 1.98 5.05 -8.07
C GLY A 356 3.38 5.67 -8.08
N VAL A 357 3.49 7.00 -8.26
CA VAL A 357 4.77 7.71 -8.18
C VAL A 357 5.33 7.72 -6.75
N TYR A 358 4.47 7.82 -5.73
CA TYR A 358 4.87 7.84 -4.32
C TYR A 358 5.58 6.53 -3.95
N GLY A 359 5.09 5.41 -4.48
CA GLY A 359 5.63 4.09 -4.19
C GLY A 359 6.94 3.73 -4.91
N MET A 360 7.59 4.66 -5.59
CA MET A 360 8.75 4.36 -6.44
C MET A 360 10.05 4.88 -5.83
N PRO A 361 11.09 4.05 -5.72
CA PRO A 361 12.39 4.46 -5.18
C PRO A 361 13.17 5.35 -6.17
N LEU A 362 12.83 5.30 -7.45
CA LEU A 362 13.48 6.04 -8.53
C LEU A 362 12.47 6.92 -9.29
N PRO A 363 12.92 7.97 -10.00
CA PRO A 363 12.07 8.79 -10.85
C PRO A 363 11.36 7.97 -11.94
N VAL A 364 10.03 8.10 -12.00
CA VAL A 364 9.18 7.32 -12.90
C VAL A 364 9.18 7.92 -14.31
N PRO A 365 9.49 7.17 -15.36
CA PRO A 365 9.41 7.70 -16.72
C PRO A 365 7.98 8.05 -17.09
N LEU A 366 7.78 9.22 -17.71
CA LEU A 366 6.45 9.70 -18.10
C LEU A 366 5.65 8.67 -18.92
N ARG A 367 6.33 7.91 -19.79
CA ARG A 367 5.72 6.83 -20.59
C ARG A 367 5.05 5.73 -19.75
N ARG A 368 5.55 5.48 -18.53
CA ARG A 368 4.94 4.52 -17.58
C ARG A 368 3.73 5.09 -16.84
N LEU A 369 3.53 6.40 -16.86
CA LEU A 369 2.33 7.06 -16.34
C LEU A 369 1.25 7.19 -17.43
N GLU A 370 1.65 7.48 -18.68
CA GLU A 370 0.74 7.59 -19.83
C GLU A 370 -0.02 6.29 -20.12
N GLN A 371 0.68 5.15 -20.05
CA GLN A 371 0.15 3.89 -20.54
C GLN A 371 -1.05 3.35 -19.73
N PRO A 372 -1.02 3.30 -18.39
CA PRO A 372 -2.18 2.86 -17.60
C PRO A 372 -3.39 3.80 -17.78
N LEU A 373 -3.15 5.11 -17.81
CA LEU A 373 -4.20 6.11 -18.03
C LEU A 373 -4.88 5.93 -19.40
N TRP A 374 -4.11 5.60 -20.43
CA TRP A 374 -4.66 5.32 -21.76
C TRP A 374 -5.52 4.06 -21.76
N LEU A 375 -5.08 2.98 -21.11
CA LEU A 375 -5.81 1.71 -21.04
C LEU A 375 -7.12 1.85 -20.26
N GLU A 376 -7.08 2.53 -19.12
CA GLU A 376 -8.30 2.87 -18.35
C GLU A 376 -9.25 3.75 -19.17
N GLY A 377 -8.72 4.73 -19.88
CA GLY A 377 -9.50 5.58 -20.79
C GLY A 377 -10.19 4.77 -21.89
N LEU A 378 -9.49 3.85 -22.54
CA LEU A 378 -10.06 2.97 -23.58
C LEU A 378 -11.25 2.17 -23.05
N GLU A 379 -11.11 1.61 -21.85
CA GLU A 379 -12.13 0.79 -21.22
C GLU A 379 -13.35 1.62 -20.78
N LEU A 380 -13.13 2.67 -19.99
CA LEU A 380 -14.21 3.47 -19.39
C LEU A 380 -15.00 4.26 -20.43
N PHE A 381 -14.34 4.77 -21.49
CA PHE A 381 -14.98 5.51 -22.58
C PHE A 381 -15.41 4.63 -23.75
N ARG A 382 -15.19 3.30 -23.65
CA ARG A 382 -15.52 2.30 -24.68
C ARG A 382 -14.97 2.67 -26.06
N LEU A 383 -13.71 3.07 -26.09
CA LEU A 383 -13.03 3.53 -27.30
C LEU A 383 -12.36 2.40 -28.08
N SER A 384 -12.36 1.16 -27.58
CA SER A 384 -11.64 0.03 -28.20
C SER A 384 -11.98 -0.21 -29.68
N ASP A 385 -13.21 0.09 -30.10
CA ASP A 385 -13.69 -0.07 -31.48
C ASP A 385 -13.70 1.26 -32.27
N ALA A 386 -13.16 2.35 -31.72
CA ALA A 386 -13.14 3.65 -32.37
C ALA A 386 -12.18 3.67 -33.58
N PRO A 387 -12.43 4.53 -34.59
CA PRO A 387 -11.51 4.73 -35.70
C PRO A 387 -10.11 5.14 -35.23
N ALA A 388 -9.07 4.71 -35.94
CA ALA A 388 -7.67 4.97 -35.58
C ALA A 388 -7.35 6.47 -35.45
N GLU A 389 -7.99 7.32 -36.26
CA GLU A 389 -7.81 8.77 -36.19
C GLU A 389 -8.38 9.37 -34.89
N VAL A 390 -9.49 8.82 -34.41
CA VAL A 390 -10.11 9.22 -33.13
C VAL A 390 -9.22 8.79 -31.98
N LEU A 391 -8.76 7.53 -31.99
CA LEU A 391 -7.83 7.01 -30.97
C LEU A 391 -6.54 7.83 -30.91
N ALA A 392 -5.98 8.21 -32.06
CA ALA A 392 -4.80 9.05 -32.11
C ALA A 392 -5.05 10.45 -31.53
N ALA A 393 -6.19 11.08 -31.84
CA ALA A 393 -6.55 12.39 -31.30
C ALA A 393 -6.76 12.36 -29.78
N GLU A 394 -7.49 11.37 -29.26
CA GLU A 394 -7.71 11.20 -27.82
C GLU A 394 -6.40 10.94 -27.06
N ARG A 395 -5.49 10.13 -27.64
CA ARG A 395 -4.18 9.87 -27.04
C ARG A 395 -3.31 11.13 -27.01
N ILE A 396 -3.36 11.97 -28.04
CA ILE A 396 -2.67 13.27 -28.05
C ILE A 396 -3.23 14.17 -26.95
N GLN A 397 -4.56 14.30 -26.85
CA GLN A 397 -5.20 15.13 -25.83
C GLN A 397 -4.87 14.66 -24.41
N LEU A 398 -4.93 13.35 -24.14
CA LEU A 398 -4.55 12.77 -22.85
C LEU A 398 -3.11 13.13 -22.47
N ASN A 399 -2.17 13.03 -23.40
CA ASN A 399 -0.77 13.37 -23.15
C ASN A 399 -0.58 14.87 -22.89
N VAL A 400 -1.31 15.74 -23.60
CA VAL A 400 -1.30 17.19 -23.36
C VAL A 400 -1.80 17.50 -21.95
N ASP A 401 -2.92 16.90 -21.55
CA ASP A 401 -3.49 17.12 -20.23
C ASP A 401 -2.59 16.58 -19.12
N LEU A 402 -2.00 15.40 -19.30
CA LEU A 402 -1.07 14.82 -18.33
C LEU A 402 0.14 15.75 -18.10
N LEU A 403 0.72 16.30 -19.17
CA LEU A 403 1.79 17.28 -19.06
C LEU A 403 1.32 18.57 -18.35
N ALA A 404 0.09 19.03 -18.59
CA ALA A 404 -0.47 20.19 -17.91
C ALA A 404 -0.70 19.93 -16.41
N VAL A 405 -1.17 18.74 -16.04
CA VAL A 405 -1.28 18.26 -14.66
C VAL A 405 0.07 18.30 -13.98
N LEU A 406 1.09 17.67 -14.58
CA LEU A 406 2.43 17.63 -14.01
C LEU A 406 3.05 19.04 -13.92
N ASP A 407 2.87 19.91 -14.91
CA ASP A 407 3.30 21.31 -14.84
C ASP A 407 2.64 22.06 -13.68
N ALA A 408 1.36 21.81 -13.39
CA ALA A 408 0.68 22.41 -12.24
C ALA A 408 1.30 21.94 -10.90
N PHE A 409 1.62 20.65 -10.76
CA PHE A 409 2.32 20.13 -9.58
C PHE A 409 3.78 20.61 -9.49
N VAL A 410 4.47 20.79 -10.62
CA VAL A 410 5.82 21.38 -10.67
C VAL A 410 5.80 22.84 -10.23
N ARG A 411 4.83 23.64 -10.68
CA ARG A 411 4.67 25.05 -10.26
C ARG A 411 4.39 25.16 -8.77
N LEU A 412 3.58 24.26 -8.23
CA LEU A 412 3.34 24.13 -6.80
C LEU A 412 4.64 23.75 -6.05
N GLY A 413 5.54 23.01 -6.71
CA GLY A 413 6.75 22.46 -6.11
C GLY A 413 6.52 21.12 -5.40
N ALA A 414 5.45 20.40 -5.76
CA ALA A 414 5.15 19.06 -5.25
C ALA A 414 5.85 17.96 -6.06
N VAL A 415 6.05 18.18 -7.36
CA VAL A 415 6.69 17.24 -8.27
C VAL A 415 7.87 17.91 -8.95
N GLU A 416 8.88 17.14 -9.30
CA GLU A 416 9.94 17.54 -10.20
C GLU A 416 9.97 16.66 -11.45
N ILE A 417 10.36 17.26 -12.57
CA ILE A 417 10.58 16.55 -13.83
C ILE A 417 12.04 16.73 -14.22
N THR A 418 12.75 15.61 -14.30
CA THR A 418 14.13 15.55 -14.80
C THR A 418 14.15 14.90 -16.18
N HIS A 419 15.29 14.92 -16.87
CA HIS A 419 15.45 14.27 -18.16
C HIS A 419 16.63 13.30 -18.10
N GLY A 420 16.38 12.04 -18.45
CA GLY A 420 17.38 10.99 -18.33
C GLY A 420 16.92 9.69 -18.96
N VAL A 421 17.84 8.72 -19.02
CA VAL A 421 17.48 7.35 -19.39
C VAL A 421 16.76 6.72 -18.19
N PRO A 422 15.56 6.15 -18.37
CA PRO A 422 14.87 5.41 -17.33
C PRO A 422 15.72 4.25 -16.78
N ASP A 423 15.57 3.95 -15.50
CA ASP A 423 16.24 2.81 -14.88
C ASP A 423 15.72 1.47 -15.46
N GLU A 424 16.60 0.46 -15.52
CA GLU A 424 16.27 -0.88 -16.04
C GLU A 424 15.12 -1.54 -15.29
N MET A 425 14.84 -1.14 -14.04
CA MET A 425 13.67 -1.60 -13.30
C MET A 425 12.37 -1.38 -14.08
N TYR A 426 12.23 -0.29 -14.86
CA TYR A 426 11.01 -0.02 -15.63
C TYR A 426 10.86 -0.87 -16.89
N LEU A 427 11.83 -1.76 -17.15
CA LEU A 427 11.80 -2.74 -18.23
C LEU A 427 11.54 -4.16 -17.72
N SER A 428 11.67 -4.41 -16.41
CA SER A 428 11.71 -5.76 -15.83
C SER A 428 10.40 -6.53 -15.98
N ASP A 429 9.28 -5.82 -15.97
CA ASP A 429 7.92 -6.38 -16.06
C ASP A 429 7.45 -6.55 -17.51
N LEU A 430 8.18 -6.03 -18.49
CA LEU A 430 7.77 -6.10 -19.90
C LEU A 430 8.08 -7.46 -20.55
N GLY A 431 8.71 -8.40 -19.83
CA GLY A 431 9.08 -9.77 -20.26
C GLY A 431 7.92 -10.62 -20.78
N GLU A 432 8.21 -11.64 -21.61
CA GLU A 432 7.18 -12.57 -22.13
C GLU A 432 6.55 -13.48 -21.04
N GLU A 433 7.19 -13.60 -19.87
CA GLU A 433 6.79 -14.48 -18.75
C GLU A 433 6.75 -13.74 -17.39
N GLY A 434 6.21 -12.52 -17.35
CA GLY A 434 5.99 -11.78 -16.10
C GLY A 434 4.64 -12.10 -15.45
N PRO A 435 4.45 -11.98 -14.13
CA PRO A 435 3.15 -12.20 -13.46
C PRO A 435 2.04 -11.23 -13.91
N TRP A 436 2.41 -10.16 -14.63
CA TRP A 436 1.50 -9.20 -15.27
C TRP A 436 1.41 -9.40 -16.80
N SER A 437 1.95 -10.50 -17.35
CA SER A 437 1.92 -10.79 -18.79
C SER A 437 0.52 -11.01 -19.35
N ASP A 438 -0.48 -11.15 -18.48
CA ASP A 438 -1.86 -11.46 -18.86
C ASP A 438 -2.73 -10.25 -19.26
N ALA A 439 -2.20 -9.02 -19.40
CA ALA A 439 -3.05 -7.85 -19.67
C ALA A 439 -2.58 -6.87 -20.77
N GLN A 440 -3.46 -6.73 -21.76
CA GLN A 440 -3.80 -5.51 -22.53
C GLN A 440 -2.90 -4.99 -23.66
N LEU A 441 -1.59 -5.24 -23.69
CA LEU A 441 -0.71 -4.73 -24.76
C LEU A 441 -0.35 -5.78 -25.80
N SER A 442 -0.42 -5.40 -27.08
CA SER A 442 0.07 -6.25 -28.18
C SER A 442 1.59 -6.39 -28.13
N PRO A 443 2.17 -7.47 -28.69
CA PRO A 443 3.63 -7.62 -28.79
C PRO A 443 4.33 -6.47 -29.52
N ALA A 444 3.62 -5.76 -30.41
CA ALA A 444 4.15 -4.58 -31.08
C ALA A 444 4.27 -3.38 -30.12
N GLU A 445 3.22 -3.12 -29.34
CA GLU A 445 3.20 -2.05 -28.33
C GLU A 445 4.23 -2.29 -27.23
N LEU A 446 4.42 -3.54 -26.78
CA LEU A 446 5.48 -3.88 -25.82
C LEU A 446 6.88 -3.60 -26.37
N ARG A 447 7.13 -3.87 -27.66
CA ARG A 447 8.42 -3.55 -28.29
C ARG A 447 8.62 -2.04 -28.43
N GLU A 448 7.58 -1.30 -28.78
CA GLU A 448 7.62 0.16 -28.86
C GLU A 448 7.90 0.77 -27.48
N LEU A 449 7.17 0.36 -26.45
CA LEU A 449 7.36 0.83 -25.08
C LEU A 449 8.78 0.55 -24.59
N ARG A 450 9.32 -0.66 -24.83
CA ARG A 450 10.72 -0.97 -24.50
C ARG A 450 11.70 -0.06 -25.24
N ALA A 451 11.48 0.16 -26.54
CA ALA A 451 12.35 1.00 -27.35
C ALA A 451 12.33 2.47 -26.91
N ASP A 452 11.19 2.95 -26.41
CA ASP A 452 11.04 4.29 -25.84
C ASP A 452 11.70 4.41 -24.48
N LEU A 453 11.49 3.43 -23.59
CA LEU A 453 12.09 3.40 -22.25
C LEU A 453 13.62 3.18 -22.28
N SER A 454 14.18 2.75 -23.42
CA SER A 454 15.63 2.66 -23.62
C SER A 454 16.27 4.00 -24.04
N LYS A 455 15.48 5.06 -24.25
CA LYS A 455 15.96 6.38 -24.69
C LYS A 455 15.79 7.42 -23.58
N PRO A 456 16.59 8.51 -23.59
CA PRO A 456 16.37 9.63 -22.69
C PRO A 456 14.96 10.22 -22.82
N GLY A 457 14.28 10.40 -21.69
CA GLY A 457 12.91 10.88 -21.60
C GLY A 457 12.64 11.67 -20.30
N PRO A 458 11.46 12.29 -20.15
CA PRO A 458 11.06 12.93 -18.91
C PRO A 458 10.86 11.89 -17.81
N LEU A 459 11.42 12.16 -16.63
CA LEU A 459 11.29 11.34 -15.42
C LEU A 459 10.65 12.17 -14.31
N VAL A 460 9.66 11.62 -13.64
CA VAL A 460 8.78 12.28 -12.67
C VAL A 460 9.07 11.74 -11.28
N ALA A 461 9.32 12.63 -10.33
CA ALA A 461 9.47 12.27 -8.92
C ALA A 461 8.75 13.29 -8.03
N PHE A 462 8.37 12.87 -6.83
CA PHE A 462 7.95 13.85 -5.82
C PHE A 462 9.14 14.62 -5.28
N THR A 463 8.93 15.90 -4.98
CA THR A 463 9.82 16.64 -4.10
C THR A 463 9.62 16.18 -2.65
N GLU A 464 10.55 16.53 -1.76
CA GLU A 464 10.42 16.22 -0.32
C GLU A 464 9.08 16.73 0.26
N LEU A 465 8.61 17.91 -0.18
CA LEU A 465 7.36 18.50 0.30
C LEU A 465 6.12 17.86 -0.35
N GLY A 466 6.24 17.46 -1.61
CA GLY A 466 5.20 16.68 -2.31
C GLY A 466 4.97 15.32 -1.67
N LEU A 467 6.02 14.62 -1.28
CA LEU A 467 5.94 13.34 -0.54
C LEU A 467 5.14 13.49 0.75
N VAL A 468 5.42 14.52 1.55
CA VAL A 468 4.69 14.78 2.81
C VAL A 468 3.19 14.94 2.57
N ALA A 469 2.81 15.79 1.62
CA ALA A 469 1.38 16.04 1.38
C ALA A 469 0.67 14.88 0.69
N MET A 470 1.32 14.18 -0.23
CA MET A 470 0.74 12.98 -0.82
C MET A 470 0.55 11.90 0.26
N ARG A 471 1.52 11.73 1.16
CA ARG A 471 1.39 10.83 2.31
C ARG A 471 0.19 11.18 3.19
N ASP A 472 0.05 12.44 3.58
CA ASP A 472 -1.08 12.88 4.41
C ASP A 472 -2.43 12.55 3.75
N ARG A 473 -2.50 12.70 2.43
CA ARG A 473 -3.69 12.30 1.65
C ARG A 473 -3.89 10.80 1.63
N LEU A 474 -2.85 10.00 1.35
CA LEU A 474 -2.90 8.54 1.36
C LEU A 474 -3.42 8.02 2.72
N LEU A 475 -2.92 8.58 3.83
CA LEU A 475 -3.40 8.26 5.17
C LEU A 475 -4.86 8.66 5.39
N ALA A 476 -5.28 9.83 4.90
CA ALA A 476 -6.68 10.26 4.97
C ALA A 476 -7.64 9.37 4.16
N GLU A 477 -7.14 8.73 3.10
CA GLU A 477 -7.86 7.71 2.33
C GLU A 477 -7.89 6.33 3.03
N GLY A 478 -7.15 6.18 4.13
CA GLY A 478 -6.99 4.92 4.87
C GLY A 478 -5.97 3.97 4.26
N ARG A 479 -5.10 4.44 3.35
CA ARG A 479 -3.97 3.66 2.82
C ARG A 479 -2.86 3.63 3.86
N GLU A 480 -2.11 2.53 3.88
CA GLU A 480 -0.85 2.48 4.61
C GLU A 480 0.21 3.29 3.84
N ALA A 481 0.89 4.18 4.57
CA ALA A 481 2.02 4.93 4.06
C ALA A 481 2.99 5.19 5.23
N GLY A 482 3.84 4.21 5.50
CA GLY A 482 4.82 4.24 6.59
C GLY A 482 5.85 5.36 6.43
N VAL A 483 6.62 5.63 7.49
CA VAL A 483 7.78 6.52 7.42
C VAL A 483 8.97 5.88 8.08
N VAL A 484 10.13 6.10 7.46
CA VAL A 484 11.38 5.69 8.07
C VAL A 484 11.61 6.50 9.35
N GLY A 485 11.87 5.81 10.45
CA GLY A 485 12.02 6.32 11.81
C GLY A 485 10.78 6.14 12.70
N GLU A 486 9.65 5.65 12.17
CA GLU A 486 8.45 5.43 12.99
C GLU A 486 8.59 4.30 14.00
N LEU A 487 9.51 3.36 13.77
CA LEU A 487 9.73 2.20 14.64
C LEU A 487 10.90 2.42 15.60
N VAL A 488 11.44 3.64 15.71
CA VAL A 488 12.59 3.93 16.58
C VAL A 488 12.32 3.59 18.05
N ASP A 489 11.07 3.61 18.51
CA ASP A 489 10.69 3.26 19.89
C ASP A 489 10.11 1.83 20.01
N ALA A 490 10.03 1.08 18.91
CA ALA A 490 9.47 -0.28 18.89
C ALA A 490 10.41 -1.31 19.52
N GLY A 491 9.85 -2.41 20.03
CA GLY A 491 10.65 -3.53 20.50
C GLY A 491 11.39 -4.25 19.34
N PRO A 492 12.50 -4.96 19.61
CA PRO A 492 13.29 -5.65 18.59
C PRO A 492 12.49 -6.57 17.64
N ALA A 493 11.59 -7.39 18.19
CA ALA A 493 10.76 -8.31 17.40
C ALA A 493 9.66 -7.59 16.59
N GLU A 494 9.17 -6.46 17.10
CA GLU A 494 8.16 -5.63 16.46
C GLU A 494 8.79 -4.88 15.27
N LEU A 495 9.96 -4.26 15.47
CA LEU A 495 10.77 -3.63 14.43
C LEU A 495 11.06 -4.62 13.28
N LEU A 496 11.74 -5.72 13.57
CA LEU A 496 12.16 -6.67 12.54
C LEU A 496 10.96 -7.31 11.84
N GLY A 497 9.85 -7.49 12.57
CA GLY A 497 8.62 -8.03 12.03
C GLY A 497 7.98 -7.12 11.00
N VAL A 498 7.83 -5.83 11.32
CA VAL A 498 7.28 -4.84 10.39
C VAL A 498 8.20 -4.66 9.19
N VAL A 499 9.51 -4.56 9.43
CA VAL A 499 10.50 -4.38 8.37
C VAL A 499 10.49 -5.57 7.41
N ALA A 500 10.40 -6.81 7.91
CA ALA A 500 10.32 -8.00 7.06
C ALA A 500 9.02 -8.10 6.26
N ASP A 501 7.89 -7.63 6.80
CA ASP A 501 6.58 -7.74 6.13
C ASP A 501 6.29 -6.57 5.18
N HIS A 502 6.86 -5.38 5.41
CA HIS A 502 6.37 -4.13 4.80
C HIS A 502 7.45 -3.21 4.22
N TYR A 503 8.75 -3.47 4.45
CA TYR A 503 9.80 -2.55 4.02
C TYR A 503 10.63 -3.14 2.86
N PRO A 504 11.02 -2.31 1.88
CA PRO A 504 12.09 -2.68 0.94
C PRO A 504 13.42 -2.75 1.70
N GLU A 505 14.39 -3.49 1.17
CA GLU A 505 15.72 -3.63 1.79
C GLU A 505 16.42 -2.28 2.05
N ASP A 506 16.28 -1.30 1.16
CA ASP A 506 16.91 0.01 1.34
C ASP A 506 16.28 0.82 2.47
N ALA A 507 14.96 0.86 2.58
CA ALA A 507 14.30 1.55 3.69
C ALA A 507 14.46 0.77 5.00
N ALA A 508 14.46 -0.57 4.94
CA ALA A 508 14.78 -1.44 6.07
C ALA A 508 16.17 -1.18 6.63
N ARG A 509 17.18 -0.98 5.76
CA ARG A 509 18.54 -0.61 6.17
C ARG A 509 18.55 0.70 6.94
N LEU A 510 17.81 1.71 6.46
CA LEU A 510 17.68 2.99 7.15
C LEU A 510 16.93 2.85 8.49
N GLU A 511 15.86 2.06 8.53
CA GLU A 511 15.05 1.84 9.74
C GLU A 511 15.85 1.12 10.83
N ILE A 512 16.45 -0.02 10.49
CA ILE A 512 17.27 -0.83 11.41
C ILE A 512 18.50 -0.03 11.85
N GLY A 513 19.14 0.70 10.94
CA GLY A 513 20.27 1.58 11.27
C GLY A 513 19.88 2.68 12.26
N GLY A 514 18.78 3.38 11.99
CA GLY A 514 18.25 4.42 12.88
C GLY A 514 17.85 3.89 14.26
N TRP A 515 17.25 2.70 14.32
CA TRP A 515 16.94 2.02 15.57
C TRP A 515 18.22 1.66 16.35
N LEU A 516 19.23 1.09 15.67
CA LEU A 516 20.52 0.76 16.30
C LEU A 516 21.21 2.02 16.84
N ASP A 517 21.23 3.11 16.08
CA ASP A 517 21.83 4.38 16.51
C ASP A 517 21.13 4.92 17.78
N ALA A 518 19.81 4.81 17.86
CA ALA A 518 19.04 5.19 19.05
C ALA A 518 19.27 4.27 20.27
N HIS A 519 19.66 3.01 20.03
CA HIS A 519 19.82 1.97 21.05
C HIS A 519 21.30 1.59 21.32
N GLY A 520 22.25 2.47 20.97
CA GLY A 520 23.66 2.29 21.32
C GLY A 520 24.45 1.36 20.39
N GLY A 521 23.89 0.98 19.25
CA GLY A 521 24.55 0.22 18.19
C GLY A 521 24.65 -1.28 18.45
N ASP A 522 24.01 -1.80 19.50
CA ASP A 522 24.05 -3.23 19.84
C ASP A 522 23.05 -4.04 19.00
N VAL A 523 23.59 -5.01 18.25
CA VAL A 523 22.80 -5.92 17.40
C VAL A 523 22.20 -7.09 18.19
N GLU A 524 22.71 -7.40 19.39
CA GLU A 524 22.31 -8.58 20.14
C GLU A 524 20.81 -8.62 20.51
N PRO A 525 20.16 -7.50 20.89
CA PRO A 525 18.71 -7.50 21.12
C PRO A 525 17.90 -7.90 19.88
N LEU A 526 18.35 -7.52 18.68
CA LEU A 526 17.72 -7.88 17.41
C LEU A 526 17.91 -9.38 17.13
N LEU A 527 19.11 -9.92 17.34
CA LEU A 527 19.38 -11.36 17.22
C LEU A 527 18.57 -12.18 18.23
N GLN A 528 18.43 -11.68 19.46
CA GLN A 528 17.66 -12.34 20.50
C GLN A 528 16.17 -12.42 20.13
N ALA A 529 15.60 -11.37 19.54
CA ALA A 529 14.24 -11.42 19.02
C ALA A 529 14.04 -12.47 17.93
N ILE A 530 15.05 -12.70 17.07
CA ILE A 530 15.00 -13.77 16.05
C ILE A 530 15.03 -15.14 16.72
N ARG A 531 15.85 -15.34 17.76
CA ARG A 531 15.90 -16.60 18.53
C ARG A 531 14.57 -16.92 19.20
N GLU A 532 13.90 -15.91 19.75
CA GLU A 532 12.62 -16.05 20.44
C GLU A 532 11.42 -16.18 19.49
N CYS A 533 11.63 -15.98 18.18
CA CYS A 533 10.55 -16.06 17.20
C CYS A 533 10.04 -17.50 17.05
N PRO A 534 8.74 -17.78 17.32
CA PRO A 534 8.21 -19.14 17.27
C PRO A 534 7.90 -19.63 15.85
N PHE A 535 8.09 -18.80 14.83
CA PHE A 535 7.84 -19.11 13.42
C PHE A 535 9.16 -19.09 12.67
N ARG A 536 9.55 -20.23 12.10
CA ARG A 536 10.84 -20.37 11.41
C ARG A 536 10.93 -19.52 10.17
N LEU A 537 9.84 -19.47 9.41
CA LEU A 537 9.75 -18.62 8.22
C LEU A 537 9.87 -17.13 8.57
N ARG A 538 9.17 -16.67 9.61
CA ARG A 538 9.30 -15.26 10.04
C ARG A 538 10.71 -14.97 10.56
N ALA A 539 11.31 -15.89 11.32
CA ALA A 539 12.68 -15.76 11.83
C ALA A 539 13.71 -15.66 10.68
N ALA A 540 13.52 -16.44 9.61
CA ALA A 540 14.34 -16.35 8.41
C ALA A 540 14.23 -14.96 7.75
N ALA A 541 13.01 -14.43 7.61
CA ALA A 541 12.76 -13.09 7.05
C ALA A 541 13.43 -12.00 7.87
N MET A 542 13.27 -12.04 9.20
CA MET A 542 13.90 -11.10 10.12
C MET A 542 15.42 -11.16 10.03
N LEU A 543 16.01 -12.37 9.94
CA LEU A 543 17.45 -12.54 9.80
C LEU A 543 17.96 -12.00 8.47
N HIS A 544 17.22 -12.24 7.37
CA HIS A 544 17.53 -11.69 6.05
C HIS A 544 17.61 -10.16 6.09
N MET A 545 16.55 -9.50 6.57
CA MET A 545 16.50 -8.03 6.65
C MET A 545 17.58 -7.46 7.57
N LEU A 546 17.82 -8.10 8.73
CA LEU A 546 18.89 -7.68 9.64
C LEU A 546 20.27 -7.81 8.98
N ALA A 547 20.53 -8.92 8.30
CA ALA A 547 21.81 -9.16 7.65
C ALA A 547 22.04 -8.13 6.51
N ALA A 548 21.03 -7.90 5.66
CA ALA A 548 21.07 -6.93 4.56
C ALA A 548 21.22 -5.47 5.02
N ALA A 549 20.75 -5.15 6.23
CA ALA A 549 20.90 -3.84 6.84
C ALA A 549 22.33 -3.59 7.38
N LEU A 550 23.11 -4.62 7.68
CA LEU A 550 24.40 -4.49 8.33
C LEU A 550 25.55 -4.46 7.30
N PRO A 551 26.55 -3.57 7.45
CA PRO A 551 27.67 -3.45 6.51
C PRO A 551 28.57 -4.69 6.44
N ALA A 552 28.44 -5.64 7.37
CA ALA A 552 29.23 -6.87 7.46
C ALA A 552 28.37 -8.15 7.40
N GLU A 553 27.28 -8.13 6.62
CA GLU A 553 26.33 -9.23 6.39
C GLU A 553 26.98 -10.63 6.39
N ARG A 554 27.91 -10.89 5.47
CA ARG A 554 28.55 -12.21 5.29
C ARG A 554 29.32 -12.67 6.53
N THR A 555 29.90 -11.73 7.27
CA THR A 555 30.64 -12.03 8.51
C THR A 555 29.70 -12.42 9.62
N LEU A 556 28.53 -11.78 9.69
CA LEU A 556 27.47 -12.12 10.64
C LEU A 556 26.94 -13.54 10.40
N LEU A 557 26.51 -13.86 9.17
CA LEU A 557 25.94 -15.18 8.86
C LEU A 557 26.95 -16.31 9.10
N ARG A 558 28.21 -16.13 8.71
CA ARG A 558 29.28 -17.12 8.99
C ARG A 558 29.54 -17.31 10.48
N ARG A 559 29.44 -16.25 11.30
CA ARG A 559 29.52 -16.35 12.76
C ARG A 559 28.31 -17.11 13.33
N LEU A 560 27.12 -16.81 12.83
CA LEU A 560 25.87 -17.42 13.27
C LEU A 560 25.74 -18.89 12.87
N ARG A 561 26.49 -19.39 11.87
CA ARG A 561 26.58 -20.83 11.54
C ARG A 561 26.88 -21.71 12.77
N ALA A 562 27.65 -21.21 13.73
CA ALA A 562 27.97 -21.92 14.98
C ALA A 562 27.01 -21.61 16.15
N ASP A 563 26.03 -20.72 15.95
CA ASP A 563 25.02 -20.40 16.95
C ASP A 563 24.04 -21.58 17.09
N PRO A 564 23.73 -22.04 18.32
CA PRO A 564 22.87 -23.21 18.53
C PRO A 564 21.41 -22.99 18.10
N GLU A 565 20.92 -21.75 18.12
CA GLU A 565 19.53 -21.40 17.81
C GLU A 565 19.39 -20.87 16.38
N LEU A 566 20.32 -20.00 15.97
CA LEU A 566 20.30 -19.34 14.65
C LEU A 566 21.09 -20.08 13.58
N GLY A 567 21.91 -21.07 13.94
CA GLY A 567 22.73 -21.85 13.01
C GLY A 567 21.96 -22.42 11.83
N PRO A 568 20.80 -23.08 12.01
CA PRO A 568 20.00 -23.60 10.90
C PRO A 568 19.55 -22.50 9.92
N LEU A 569 19.10 -21.34 10.42
CA LEU A 569 18.69 -20.21 9.58
C LEU A 569 19.88 -19.61 8.82
N ALA A 570 21.01 -19.44 9.51
CA ALA A 570 22.23 -18.91 8.91
C ALA A 570 22.79 -19.83 7.82
N LEU A 571 22.72 -21.16 8.03
CA LEU A 571 23.13 -22.15 7.03
C LEU A 571 22.24 -22.07 5.78
N THR A 572 20.92 -22.03 5.95
CA THR A 572 19.98 -21.88 4.84
C THR A 572 20.25 -20.60 4.05
N ALA A 573 20.40 -19.45 4.72
CA ALA A 573 20.70 -18.18 4.07
C ALA A 573 22.06 -18.19 3.31
N LEU A 574 23.09 -18.83 3.87
CA LEU A 574 24.38 -19.00 3.20
C LEU A 574 24.31 -19.91 1.98
N MET A 575 23.42 -20.92 2.00
CA MET A 575 23.18 -21.78 0.83
C MET A 575 22.39 -21.05 -0.26
N GLU A 576 21.34 -20.32 0.11
CA GLU A 576 20.50 -19.55 -0.82
C GLU A 576 21.28 -18.44 -1.54
N SER A 577 22.19 -17.78 -0.82
CA SER A 577 23.11 -16.79 -1.41
C SER A 577 24.24 -17.40 -2.25
N GLY A 578 24.37 -18.73 -2.29
CA GLY A 578 25.41 -19.45 -3.01
C GLY A 578 26.81 -19.37 -2.36
N GLU A 579 26.90 -18.85 -1.14
CA GLU A 579 28.14 -18.78 -0.36
C GLU A 579 28.58 -20.15 0.19
N LEU A 580 27.64 -21.09 0.32
CA LEU A 580 27.88 -22.50 0.63
C LEU A 580 27.18 -23.42 -0.38
N GLY A 581 27.87 -24.48 -0.78
CA GLY A 581 27.27 -25.61 -1.49
C GLY A 581 27.12 -26.84 -0.60
N MET A 582 26.39 -27.85 -1.09
CA MET A 582 26.28 -29.16 -0.44
C MET A 582 27.63 -29.79 -0.04
N PRO A 583 28.73 -29.66 -0.83
CA PRO A 583 30.03 -30.20 -0.42
C PRO A 583 30.67 -29.50 0.79
N ASP A 584 30.24 -28.29 1.12
CA ASP A 584 30.79 -27.48 2.23
C ASP A 584 30.11 -27.77 3.58
N LEU A 585 29.07 -28.61 3.56
CA LEU A 585 28.30 -29.00 4.74
C LEU A 585 28.87 -30.27 5.34
N THR A 586 29.01 -30.26 6.67
CA THR A 586 29.19 -31.50 7.42
C THR A 586 27.89 -32.33 7.35
N PRO A 587 27.95 -33.66 7.59
CA PRO A 587 26.75 -34.49 7.62
C PRO A 587 25.69 -34.00 8.62
N ALA A 588 26.11 -33.44 9.76
CA ALA A 588 25.20 -32.88 10.76
C ALA A 588 24.50 -31.61 10.25
N GLU A 589 25.23 -30.72 9.58
CA GLU A 589 24.66 -29.51 8.97
C GLU A 589 23.71 -29.84 7.84
N GLY A 590 24.01 -30.85 7.01
CA GLY A 590 23.08 -31.32 5.98
C GLY A 590 21.74 -31.80 6.56
N ILE A 591 21.77 -32.50 7.69
CA ILE A 591 20.55 -32.93 8.40
C ILE A 591 19.81 -31.72 9.00
N LEU A 592 20.53 -30.74 9.56
CA LEU A 592 19.94 -29.50 10.08
C LEU A 592 19.24 -28.69 8.99
N CYS A 593 19.87 -28.48 7.84
CA CYS A 593 19.26 -27.81 6.70
C CYS A 593 18.01 -28.56 6.22
N THR A 594 18.10 -29.90 6.11
CA THR A 594 16.93 -30.73 5.76
C THR A 594 15.79 -30.53 6.76
N ALA A 595 16.09 -30.51 8.06
CA ALA A 595 15.09 -30.28 9.09
C ALA A 595 14.46 -28.88 8.97
N GLU A 596 15.28 -27.84 8.83
CA GLU A 596 14.81 -26.46 8.64
C GLU A 596 13.89 -26.36 7.41
N SER A 597 14.26 -26.94 6.26
CA SER A 597 13.41 -26.94 5.05
C SER A 597 12.04 -27.61 5.27
N PHE A 598 11.96 -28.74 5.96
CA PHE A 598 10.67 -29.38 6.25
C PHE A 598 9.83 -28.60 7.28
N LEU A 599 10.48 -27.92 8.23
CA LEU A 599 9.80 -27.04 9.19
C LEU A 599 9.16 -25.86 8.47
N GLN A 600 9.91 -25.21 7.58
CA GLN A 600 9.43 -24.12 6.74
C GLN A 600 8.32 -24.57 5.79
N LEU A 601 8.45 -25.73 5.14
CA LEU A 601 7.40 -26.33 4.31
C LEU A 601 6.10 -26.59 5.09
N ASN A 602 6.21 -27.03 6.35
CA ASN A 602 5.04 -27.27 7.20
C ASN A 602 4.40 -25.97 7.69
N GLU A 603 5.16 -24.88 7.84
CA GLU A 603 4.61 -23.55 8.13
C GLU A 603 3.92 -22.97 6.91
N PHE A 604 4.53 -23.08 5.72
CA PHE A 604 4.01 -22.54 4.46
C PHE A 604 2.79 -23.32 3.93
N GLY A 605 2.88 -24.64 3.82
CA GLY A 605 1.87 -25.47 3.17
C GLY A 605 1.18 -26.48 4.10
N GLY A 606 1.47 -26.40 5.41
CA GLY A 606 0.89 -27.31 6.40
C GLY A 606 1.36 -28.76 6.26
N ALA A 607 0.71 -29.63 7.05
CA ALA A 607 1.03 -31.05 7.06
C ALA A 607 0.70 -31.78 5.73
N GLU A 608 -0.15 -31.21 4.87
CA GLU A 608 -0.41 -31.77 3.54
C GLU A 608 0.74 -31.52 2.58
N ALA A 609 1.33 -30.31 2.56
CA ALA A 609 2.51 -30.04 1.73
C ALA A 609 3.69 -30.94 2.09
N VAL A 610 3.95 -31.15 3.39
CA VAL A 610 4.94 -32.13 3.86
C VAL A 610 4.65 -33.55 3.35
N ARG A 611 3.37 -33.94 3.27
CA ARG A 611 2.98 -35.25 2.75
C ARG A 611 3.15 -35.35 1.24
N ALA A 612 2.81 -34.28 0.52
CA ALA A 612 2.96 -34.20 -0.93
C ALA A 612 4.43 -34.30 -1.35
N GLU A 613 5.33 -33.61 -0.64
CA GLU A 613 6.79 -33.69 -0.84
C GLU A 613 7.33 -35.12 -0.69
N LEU A 614 6.65 -35.95 0.11
CA LEU A 614 7.03 -37.34 0.36
C LEU A 614 6.20 -38.35 -0.44
N GLU A 615 5.45 -37.89 -1.43
CA GLU A 615 4.71 -38.77 -2.34
C GLU A 615 5.70 -39.62 -3.16
N GLY A 616 5.41 -40.91 -3.31
CA GLY A 616 6.33 -41.86 -3.96
C GLY A 616 7.54 -42.29 -3.11
N VAL A 617 7.81 -41.66 -1.96
CA VAL A 617 8.94 -42.04 -1.09
C VAL A 617 8.62 -43.35 -0.33
N PRO A 618 9.49 -44.38 -0.40
CA PRO A 618 9.29 -45.65 0.31
C PRO A 618 9.10 -45.47 1.82
N ALA A 619 8.25 -46.30 2.43
CA ALA A 619 7.97 -46.22 3.85
C ALA A 619 9.21 -46.43 4.74
N ALA A 620 10.22 -47.17 4.27
CA ALA A 620 11.51 -47.32 4.96
C ALA A 620 12.27 -45.98 4.98
N ALA A 621 12.47 -45.36 3.81
CA ALA A 621 13.15 -44.06 3.71
C ALA A 621 12.43 -42.95 4.51
N ARG A 622 11.09 -42.96 4.57
CA ARG A 622 10.34 -42.03 5.43
C ARG A 622 10.59 -42.25 6.92
N ARG A 623 10.81 -43.49 7.37
CA ARG A 623 11.19 -43.77 8.77
C ARG A 623 12.60 -43.28 9.05
N ASP A 624 13.53 -43.55 8.15
CA ASP A 624 14.92 -43.10 8.28
C ASP A 624 15.00 -41.57 8.32
N LEU A 625 14.21 -40.87 7.50
CA LEU A 625 14.07 -39.41 7.54
C LEU A 625 13.53 -38.94 8.90
N VAL A 626 12.47 -39.56 9.43
CA VAL A 626 11.94 -39.18 10.74
C VAL A 626 12.97 -39.35 11.86
N ASP A 627 13.75 -40.43 11.83
CA ASP A 627 14.78 -40.68 12.83
C ASP A 627 15.93 -39.68 12.69
N ALA A 628 16.32 -39.32 11.46
CA ALA A 628 17.30 -38.26 11.19
C ALA A 628 16.81 -36.88 11.68
N LEU A 629 15.55 -36.51 11.39
CA LEU A 629 14.98 -35.24 11.81
C LEU A 629 14.94 -35.11 13.34
N ARG A 630 14.62 -36.18 14.06
CA ARG A 630 14.62 -36.19 15.54
C ARG A 630 16.01 -36.15 16.13
N GLY A 631 16.99 -36.76 15.45
CA GLY A 631 18.39 -36.77 15.83
C GLY A 631 19.17 -35.53 15.38
N SER A 632 18.54 -34.60 14.66
CA SER A 632 19.19 -33.44 14.05
C SER A 632 19.82 -32.47 15.07
N GLY A 633 19.30 -32.44 16.30
CA GLY A 633 19.66 -31.43 17.29
C GLY A 633 19.06 -30.05 17.00
N HIS A 634 18.06 -29.96 16.13
CA HIS A 634 17.43 -28.71 15.75
C HIS A 634 16.77 -28.00 16.96
N PRO A 635 16.96 -26.67 17.14
CA PRO A 635 16.47 -25.92 18.30
C PRO A 635 14.94 -25.96 18.46
N ALA A 636 14.19 -25.85 17.35
CA ALA A 636 12.72 -25.90 17.34
C ALA A 636 12.15 -27.33 17.51
N ALA A 637 12.42 -27.98 18.64
CA ALA A 637 12.04 -29.38 18.90
C ALA A 637 10.53 -29.66 18.75
N GLN A 638 9.66 -28.71 19.13
CA GLN A 638 8.22 -28.84 18.96
C GLN A 638 7.83 -28.88 17.48
N ALA A 639 8.40 -28.02 16.65
CA ALA A 639 8.14 -27.97 15.21
C ALA A 639 8.66 -29.24 14.50
N VAL A 640 9.82 -29.77 14.92
CA VAL A 640 10.29 -31.10 14.49
C VAL A 640 9.30 -32.20 14.87
N GLY A 641 8.73 -32.14 16.07
CA GLY A 641 7.66 -33.04 16.50
C GLY A 641 6.45 -33.03 15.58
N GLU A 642 5.99 -31.84 15.19
CA GLU A 642 4.85 -31.66 14.28
C GLU A 642 5.12 -32.20 12.88
N VAL A 643 6.27 -31.86 12.30
CA VAL A 643 6.71 -32.36 10.99
C VAL A 643 6.81 -33.89 11.00
N THR A 644 7.48 -34.46 12.00
CA THR A 644 7.63 -35.92 12.07
C THR A 644 6.29 -36.64 12.28
N ALA A 645 5.32 -36.00 12.95
CA ALA A 645 3.95 -36.51 13.04
C ALA A 645 3.21 -36.43 11.69
N ALA A 646 3.41 -35.36 10.91
CA ALA A 646 2.84 -35.21 9.58
C ALA A 646 3.35 -36.30 8.62
N ILE A 647 4.66 -36.58 8.63
CA ILE A 647 5.33 -37.61 7.81
C ILE A 647 4.78 -39.02 8.10
N ARG A 648 4.46 -39.32 9.37
CA ARG A 648 3.99 -40.64 9.81
C ARG A 648 2.53 -40.93 9.44
N ARG A 649 1.71 -39.92 9.20
CA ARG A 649 0.30 -40.11 8.84
C ARG A 649 0.19 -40.39 7.33
N PRO A 650 -0.48 -41.47 6.90
CA PRO A 650 -0.71 -41.72 5.48
C PRO A 650 -1.57 -40.59 4.87
N ALA A 651 -1.30 -40.24 3.61
CA ALA A 651 -2.12 -39.29 2.86
C ALA A 651 -3.58 -39.78 2.84
N ARG A 652 -4.52 -38.91 3.21
CA ARG A 652 -5.95 -39.20 3.04
C ARG A 652 -6.20 -39.33 1.54
N LYS A 653 -6.60 -40.52 1.08
CA LYS A 653 -7.13 -40.67 -0.29
C LYS A 653 -8.32 -39.71 -0.43
N ARG A 654 -8.21 -38.78 -1.38
CA ARG A 654 -9.34 -37.95 -1.82
C ARG A 654 -10.41 -38.83 -2.46
#